data_AF-A0A7V8IXH9-F1
#
_entry.id   AF-A0A7V8IXH9-F1
#
_cell.length_a   1.000
_cell.length_b   1.000
_cell.length_c   1.000
_cell.angle_alpha   90.00
_cell.angle_beta   90.00
_cell.angle_gamma   90.00
#
_symmetry.space_group_name_H-M   'P 1'
#
loop_
_entity.id
_entity.type
_entity.pdbx_description
1 polymer ?
#
loop_
_entity_poly.entity_id
_entity_poly.type
_entity_poly.pdbx_seq_one_letter_code
_entity_poly.pdbx_strand_id
1 'polypeptide(L)'
;MHRICTRLAAVFAVTAAVIFGFGVFGRSIPPVLWQWLVTAAGLSIGFALTSVYLRPPPTRHGFGAAAIALLAASQVAFYLLVWTDAKQRADLWRIWWGAAVPSLVAAHLRLLRIYGANWRSRFGYITATSICLHGITWILLVLRRDMMADPPVWYMAIMAVPGGTAAVTSLIVFYRYRKLHAGEPSPIPMWLRWSAFGFSQAVLLVAGIYIGRITGSGDTLFEAFPSALAGMSTEEIESSVRADAARLKTVSAGMDELVARFPGLRAQLEGAMRGEKREYMTAPEDDALRKEYMTFLTYRSALLRQVAMYAGFEAVRDPALKARCFLVAYTAATVLFESSGRLVVTFQDWKEARKKLNEPDPRWGISAGMFDRIASGIGAGSNAERFEEMAAYFEERRPLWREEQVFPPEELDWIEKRIARGIAATRALDVHTHRNWLNRVLSKVKSDAYSPVYAVQSQLSEWIGDTRVVARRPLIRESQISELRLKMQPGDIILERRNFFLSNAFLPGFWPHAVLYVGSEEEMKAMGLLDAPDVRAKLERWRKPCHDGHRHAVIEAVSDGVIFNSLEHSVHADFVAVLRPRVSVKQKVEAIARGFANEGKPYDYEFDFKTTDKLVCTELVYRSYEGLVHFELAHVMGRDTLPAVEIARKFRTERGTASQQLDFVGFLDGRPSEGEAVFAGEEEFCKSVDRPREFHE
;
A
#
# COMPACT_ATOMS: atom_id res chain seq x y z
N MET A 1 14.62 45.46 -21.93
CA MET A 1 15.55 45.33 -20.77
C MET A 1 14.84 45.32 -19.41
N HIS A 2 13.91 46.25 -19.11
CA HIS A 2 13.13 46.25 -17.85
C HIS A 2 12.49 44.87 -17.61
N ARG A 3 11.72 44.33 -18.57
CA ARG A 3 11.06 43.01 -18.47
C ARG A 3 11.97 41.81 -18.21
N ILE A 4 13.28 41.85 -18.51
CA ILE A 4 14.20 40.70 -18.29
C ILE A 4 14.79 40.76 -16.88
N CYS A 5 15.19 41.94 -16.40
CA CYS A 5 15.61 42.13 -15.02
C CYS A 5 14.45 41.92 -14.05
N THR A 6 13.22 42.37 -14.37
CA THR A 6 12.03 42.09 -13.55
C THR A 6 11.72 40.60 -13.51
N ARG A 7 11.98 39.85 -14.58
CA ARG A 7 11.69 38.40 -14.67
C ARG A 7 12.76 37.52 -14.03
N LEU A 8 14.04 37.87 -14.14
CA LEU A 8 15.10 37.21 -13.37
C LEU A 8 14.99 37.55 -11.89
N ALA A 9 14.65 38.80 -11.54
CA ALA A 9 14.32 39.17 -10.17
C ALA A 9 13.06 38.44 -9.68
N ALA A 10 12.05 38.21 -10.53
CA ALA A 10 10.89 37.40 -10.17
C ALA A 10 11.23 35.92 -9.98
N VAL A 11 12.08 35.33 -10.82
CA VAL A 11 12.55 33.93 -10.64
C VAL A 11 13.40 33.81 -9.38
N PHE A 12 14.31 34.75 -9.12
CA PHE A 12 15.09 34.79 -7.88
C PHE A 12 14.23 35.09 -6.66
N ALA A 13 13.19 35.93 -6.77
CA ALA A 13 12.27 36.24 -5.68
C ALA A 13 11.31 35.09 -5.41
N VAL A 14 10.84 34.36 -6.43
CA VAL A 14 10.05 33.13 -6.25
C VAL A 14 10.92 32.03 -5.67
N THR A 15 12.16 31.87 -6.13
CA THR A 15 13.11 30.88 -5.58
C THR A 15 13.48 31.25 -4.14
N ALA A 16 13.75 32.52 -3.85
CA ALA A 16 13.98 33.00 -2.50
C ALA A 16 12.73 32.86 -1.63
N ALA A 17 11.51 33.12 -2.15
CA ALA A 17 10.26 32.92 -1.41
C ALA A 17 9.95 31.44 -1.16
N VAL A 18 10.35 30.53 -2.06
CA VAL A 18 10.25 29.07 -1.85
C VAL A 18 11.27 28.62 -0.79
N ILE A 19 12.50 29.16 -0.81
CA ILE A 19 13.56 28.83 0.16
C ILE A 19 13.31 29.48 1.54
N PHE A 20 12.85 30.74 1.61
CA PHE A 20 12.49 31.43 2.86
C PHE A 20 11.12 30.99 3.39
N GLY A 21 10.18 30.67 2.50
CA GLY A 21 8.87 30.13 2.84
C GLY A 21 8.96 28.79 3.57
N PHE A 22 10.04 28.02 3.39
CA PHE A 22 10.34 26.82 4.18
C PHE A 22 10.48 27.11 5.68
N GLY A 23 11.13 28.20 6.07
CA GLY A 23 11.32 28.56 7.49
C GLY A 23 10.04 29.01 8.18
N VAL A 24 9.01 29.42 7.42
CA VAL A 24 7.78 30.03 7.95
C VAL A 24 6.54 29.14 7.73
N PHE A 25 6.46 28.39 6.63
CA PHE A 25 5.26 27.65 6.19
C PHE A 25 5.51 26.16 5.90
N GLY A 26 6.74 25.66 6.07
CA GLY A 26 7.12 24.29 5.70
C GLY A 26 6.35 23.17 6.39
N ARG A 27 5.64 23.45 7.48
CA ARG A 27 4.78 22.48 8.19
C ARG A 27 3.35 22.37 7.65
N SER A 28 2.93 23.28 6.76
CA SER A 28 1.53 23.41 6.33
C SER A 28 1.27 23.01 4.87
N ILE A 29 2.33 22.70 4.11
CA ILE A 29 2.23 22.32 2.69
C ILE A 29 2.29 20.78 2.60
N PRO A 30 1.36 20.11 1.89
CA PRO A 30 1.42 18.68 1.67
C PRO A 30 2.78 18.26 1.06
N PRO A 31 3.42 17.18 1.55
CA PRO A 31 4.78 16.79 1.14
C PRO A 31 4.96 16.65 -0.38
N VAL A 32 3.94 16.15 -1.08
CA VAL A 32 3.95 15.96 -2.53
C VAL A 32 3.93 17.29 -3.28
N LEU A 33 3.11 18.26 -2.85
CA LEU A 33 3.05 19.59 -3.47
C LEU A 33 4.39 20.32 -3.33
N TRP A 34 5.06 20.12 -2.20
CA TRP A 34 6.41 20.64 -1.98
C TRP A 34 7.44 20.05 -2.94
N GLN A 35 7.43 18.73 -3.15
CA GLN A 35 8.31 18.07 -4.12
C GLN A 35 8.14 18.64 -5.53
N TRP A 36 6.90 18.92 -5.95
CA TRP A 36 6.61 19.57 -7.23
C TRP A 36 7.15 21.00 -7.31
N LEU A 37 7.00 21.81 -6.26
CA LEU A 37 7.51 23.18 -6.20
C LEU A 37 9.05 23.23 -6.26
N VAL A 38 9.71 22.36 -5.49
CA VAL A 38 11.18 22.25 -5.46
C VAL A 38 11.71 21.73 -6.79
N THR A 39 11.00 20.79 -7.42
CA THR A 39 11.33 20.30 -8.76
C THR A 39 11.22 21.40 -9.81
N ALA A 40 10.15 22.20 -9.78
CA ALA A 40 9.97 23.33 -10.68
C ALA A 40 11.08 24.40 -10.51
N ALA A 41 11.52 24.65 -9.27
CA ALA A 41 12.64 25.54 -8.98
C ALA A 41 13.96 24.98 -9.53
N GLY A 42 14.26 23.70 -9.28
CA GLY A 42 15.46 23.02 -9.79
C GLY A 42 15.56 23.01 -11.31
N LEU A 43 14.43 22.73 -12.00
CA LEU A 43 14.32 22.81 -13.47
C LEU A 43 14.57 24.23 -13.99
N SER A 44 14.00 25.24 -13.33
CA SER A 44 14.18 26.65 -13.70
C SER A 44 15.64 27.10 -13.59
N ILE A 45 16.33 26.69 -12.52
CA ILE A 45 17.76 26.95 -12.31
C ILE A 45 18.60 26.22 -13.36
N GLY A 46 18.33 24.93 -13.60
CA GLY A 46 19.04 24.14 -14.61
C GLY A 46 18.94 24.75 -16.02
N PHE A 47 17.76 25.22 -16.39
CA PHE A 47 17.55 25.91 -17.66
C PHE A 47 18.32 27.24 -17.74
N ALA A 48 18.26 28.06 -16.68
CA ALA A 48 18.96 29.33 -16.64
C ALA A 48 20.47 29.12 -16.86
N LEU A 49 21.08 28.15 -16.19
CA LEU A 49 22.49 27.81 -16.31
C LEU A 49 22.84 27.26 -17.69
N THR A 50 22.04 26.32 -18.22
CA THR A 50 22.23 25.79 -19.59
C THR A 50 22.20 26.91 -20.63
N SER A 51 21.29 27.88 -20.49
CA SER A 51 21.20 29.03 -21.40
C SER A 51 22.43 29.95 -21.36
N VAL A 52 23.15 30.00 -20.24
CA VAL A 52 24.43 30.71 -20.13
C VAL A 52 25.52 29.93 -20.87
N TYR A 53 25.50 28.61 -20.78
CA TYR A 53 26.49 27.73 -21.43
C TYR A 53 26.34 27.59 -22.95
N LEU A 54 25.19 27.96 -23.51
CA LEU A 54 24.95 27.90 -24.95
C LEU A 54 25.22 29.23 -25.70
N ARG A 55 25.60 30.32 -25.01
CA ARG A 55 25.89 31.62 -25.65
C ARG A 55 27.27 31.67 -26.34
N PRO A 56 27.38 32.18 -27.59
CA PRO A 56 28.65 32.31 -28.33
C PRO A 56 29.54 33.50 -27.87
N PRO A 57 30.85 33.52 -28.20
CA PRO A 57 31.58 32.54 -29.03
C PRO A 57 32.24 31.41 -28.19
N PRO A 58 32.29 30.17 -28.70
CA PRO A 58 32.85 29.03 -27.99
C PRO A 58 34.36 28.97 -28.23
N THR A 59 35.17 29.67 -27.43
CA THR A 59 36.63 29.62 -27.62
C THR A 59 37.27 28.33 -27.10
N ARG A 60 36.54 27.44 -26.41
CA ARG A 60 36.96 26.06 -26.08
C ARG A 60 35.76 25.12 -25.97
N HIS A 61 35.57 24.24 -26.96
CA HIS A 61 34.47 23.26 -27.00
C HIS A 61 34.39 22.36 -25.75
N GLY A 62 35.52 22.07 -25.08
CA GLY A 62 35.54 21.21 -23.89
C GLY A 62 34.98 21.83 -22.60
N PHE A 63 35.11 23.15 -22.39
CA PHE A 63 34.68 23.77 -21.13
C PHE A 63 33.15 23.84 -20.99
N GLY A 64 32.46 24.18 -22.08
CA GLY A 64 30.99 24.19 -22.09
C GLY A 64 30.41 22.79 -21.89
N ALA A 65 30.98 21.79 -22.55
CA ALA A 65 30.56 20.40 -22.42
C ALA A 65 30.75 19.86 -20.98
N ALA A 66 31.91 20.13 -20.36
CA ALA A 66 32.18 19.73 -18.98
C ALA A 66 31.22 20.39 -17.97
N ALA A 67 30.92 21.68 -18.15
CA ALA A 67 29.98 22.40 -17.27
C ALA A 67 28.53 21.92 -17.43
N ILE A 68 28.12 21.54 -18.65
CA ILE A 68 26.82 20.92 -18.93
C ILE A 68 26.75 19.52 -18.32
N ALA A 69 27.82 18.72 -18.42
CA ALA A 69 27.88 17.40 -17.80
C ALA A 69 27.78 17.47 -16.26
N LEU A 70 28.47 18.42 -15.64
CA LEU A 70 28.36 18.69 -14.20
C LEU A 70 26.96 19.16 -13.81
N LEU A 71 26.33 20.02 -14.63
CA LEU A 71 24.95 20.43 -14.41
C LEU A 71 23.97 19.25 -14.53
N ALA A 72 24.16 18.36 -15.50
CA ALA A 72 23.33 17.17 -15.66
C ALA A 72 23.49 16.21 -14.48
N ALA A 73 24.74 15.94 -14.04
CA ALA A 73 25.02 15.15 -12.85
C ALA A 73 24.38 15.75 -11.59
N SER A 74 24.44 17.08 -11.43
CA SER A 74 23.76 17.80 -10.36
C SER A 74 22.23 17.64 -10.45
N GLN A 75 21.61 17.83 -11.62
CA GLN A 75 20.15 17.70 -11.75
C GLN A 75 19.67 16.28 -11.47
N VAL A 76 20.39 15.26 -11.93
CA VAL A 76 20.08 13.85 -11.61
C VAL A 76 20.14 13.61 -10.10
N ALA A 77 21.22 14.03 -9.45
CA ALA A 77 21.35 13.87 -7.99
C ALA A 77 20.29 14.67 -7.23
N PHE A 78 19.93 15.86 -7.70
CA PHE A 78 18.86 16.69 -7.13
C PHE A 78 17.51 15.99 -7.18
N TYR A 79 17.12 15.43 -8.33
CA TYR A 79 15.83 14.75 -8.45
C TYR A 79 15.78 13.48 -7.62
N LEU A 80 16.89 12.75 -7.52
CA LEU A 80 17.01 11.62 -6.59
C LEU A 80 16.81 12.07 -5.14
N LEU A 81 17.38 13.21 -4.73
CA LEU A 81 17.19 13.77 -3.39
C LEU A 81 15.74 14.23 -3.11
N VAL A 82 15.03 14.74 -4.13
CA VAL A 82 13.67 15.29 -3.97
C VAL A 82 12.60 14.19 -3.99
N TRP A 83 12.75 13.21 -4.88
CA TRP A 83 11.71 12.21 -5.16
C TRP A 83 11.97 10.83 -4.55
N THR A 84 13.07 10.65 -3.82
CA THR A 84 13.39 9.39 -3.14
C THR A 84 13.86 9.64 -1.71
N ASP A 85 13.95 8.57 -0.90
CA ASP A 85 14.52 8.64 0.45
C ASP A 85 16.03 8.86 0.48
N ALA A 86 16.67 9.01 -0.68
CA ALA A 86 18.08 9.33 -0.76
C ALA A 86 18.44 10.70 -0.16
N LYS A 87 17.46 11.51 0.27
CA LYS A 87 17.70 12.66 1.17
C LYS A 87 18.41 12.28 2.48
N GLN A 88 18.34 11.02 2.93
CA GLN A 88 19.08 10.54 4.10
C GLN A 88 20.52 10.12 3.77
N ARG A 89 20.87 10.04 2.48
CA ARG A 89 22.16 9.54 2.00
C ARG A 89 23.17 10.67 1.80
N ALA A 90 24.11 10.80 2.73
CA ALA A 90 25.15 11.81 2.69
C ALA A 90 26.02 11.75 1.41
N ASP A 91 26.23 10.56 0.83
CA ASP A 91 26.99 10.39 -0.41
C ASP A 91 26.29 11.02 -1.62
N LEU A 92 24.95 10.95 -1.70
CA LEU A 92 24.20 11.59 -2.76
C LEU A 92 24.19 13.12 -2.62
N TRP A 93 24.07 13.63 -1.39
CA TRP A 93 24.26 15.05 -1.11
C TRP A 93 25.65 15.52 -1.53
N ARG A 94 26.70 14.74 -1.26
CA ARG A 94 28.08 15.04 -1.70
C ARG A 94 28.22 15.09 -3.22
N ILE A 95 27.58 14.17 -3.95
CA ILE A 95 27.57 14.16 -5.42
C ILE A 95 26.81 15.37 -5.96
N TRP A 96 25.61 15.63 -5.44
CA TRP A 96 24.80 16.79 -5.84
C TRP A 96 25.57 18.09 -5.62
N TRP A 97 26.13 18.27 -4.42
CA TRP A 97 26.85 19.46 -4.01
C TRP A 97 28.17 19.64 -4.78
N GLY A 98 28.93 18.56 -4.92
CA GLY A 98 30.18 18.51 -5.66
C GLY A 98 30.02 18.77 -7.16
N ALA A 99 28.84 18.54 -7.73
CA ALA A 99 28.52 18.85 -9.13
C ALA A 99 27.87 20.25 -9.30
N ALA A 100 27.01 20.64 -8.36
CA ALA A 100 26.28 21.92 -8.40
C ALA A 100 27.20 23.12 -8.28
N VAL A 101 28.12 23.12 -7.30
CA VAL A 101 28.97 24.28 -6.99
C VAL A 101 29.94 24.61 -8.13
N PRO A 102 30.71 23.66 -8.71
CA PRO A 102 31.56 23.96 -9.86
C PRO A 102 30.77 24.47 -11.08
N SER A 103 29.56 23.94 -11.29
CA SER A 103 28.68 24.45 -12.35
C SER A 103 28.25 25.90 -12.07
N LEU A 104 27.80 26.24 -10.87
CA LEU A 104 27.43 27.62 -10.55
C LEU A 104 28.60 28.60 -10.70
N VAL A 105 29.80 28.21 -10.28
CA VAL A 105 31.05 28.97 -10.45
C VAL A 105 31.37 29.18 -11.93
N ALA A 106 31.30 28.13 -12.75
CA ALA A 106 31.55 28.20 -14.18
C ALA A 106 30.54 29.09 -14.91
N ALA A 107 29.26 29.01 -14.55
CA ALA A 107 28.21 29.87 -15.09
C ALA A 107 28.44 31.33 -14.71
N HIS A 108 28.83 31.62 -13.46
CA HIS A 108 29.08 32.98 -12.98
C HIS A 108 30.24 33.64 -13.73
N LEU A 109 31.38 32.95 -13.85
CA LEU A 109 32.52 33.43 -14.62
C LEU A 109 32.16 33.63 -16.09
N ARG A 110 31.42 32.70 -16.70
CA ARG A 110 31.00 32.82 -18.10
C ARG A 110 30.06 34.00 -18.31
N LEU A 111 29.12 34.23 -17.40
CA LEU A 111 28.19 35.35 -17.45
C LEU A 111 28.94 36.69 -17.43
N LEU A 112 29.91 36.83 -16.53
CA LEU A 112 30.74 38.04 -16.45
C LEU A 112 31.60 38.22 -17.71
N ARG A 113 32.11 37.13 -18.28
CA ARG A 113 32.85 37.19 -19.55
C ARG A 113 31.96 37.66 -20.72
N ILE A 114 30.71 37.21 -20.77
CA ILE A 114 29.71 37.69 -21.74
C ILE A 114 29.43 39.18 -21.53
N TYR A 115 29.38 39.62 -20.28
CA TYR A 115 29.27 41.04 -19.90
C TYR A 115 30.62 41.77 -19.89
N GLY A 116 31.55 41.41 -20.78
CA GLY A 116 32.75 42.18 -21.06
C GLY A 116 33.83 42.15 -19.97
N ALA A 117 33.79 41.21 -19.02
CA ALA A 117 34.86 41.06 -18.03
C ALA A 117 36.21 40.82 -18.71
N ASN A 118 37.17 41.71 -18.44
CA ASN A 118 38.56 41.52 -18.85
C ASN A 118 39.35 40.86 -17.72
N TRP A 119 39.57 39.55 -17.83
CA TRP A 119 40.31 38.77 -16.84
C TRP A 119 41.79 39.16 -16.70
N ARG A 120 42.35 39.93 -17.64
CA ARG A 120 43.71 40.48 -17.55
C ARG A 120 43.78 41.80 -16.77
N SER A 121 42.65 42.41 -16.45
CA SER A 121 42.61 43.61 -15.64
C SER A 121 42.74 43.27 -14.14
N ARG A 122 43.30 44.18 -13.34
CA ARG A 122 43.39 44.02 -11.87
C ARG A 122 42.03 43.68 -11.25
N PHE A 123 40.97 44.36 -11.69
CA PHE A 123 39.60 44.10 -11.23
C PHE A 123 39.08 42.74 -11.67
N GLY A 124 39.27 42.34 -12.94
CA GLY A 124 38.85 41.03 -13.42
C GLY A 124 39.56 39.88 -12.71
N TYR A 125 40.85 40.04 -12.40
CA TYR A 125 41.62 39.05 -11.63
C TYR A 125 41.07 38.89 -10.21
N ILE A 126 40.79 40.00 -9.51
CA ILE A 126 40.19 39.99 -8.16
C ILE A 126 38.81 39.33 -8.20
N THR A 127 37.97 39.65 -9.19
CA THR A 127 36.64 39.06 -9.34
C THR A 127 36.69 37.56 -9.57
N ALA A 128 37.49 37.09 -10.54
CA ALA A 128 37.62 35.67 -10.84
C ALA A 128 38.17 34.88 -9.64
N THR A 129 39.20 35.42 -8.98
CA THR A 129 39.83 34.80 -7.81
C THR A 129 38.83 34.71 -6.65
N SER A 130 38.04 35.76 -6.40
CA SER A 130 37.03 35.76 -5.33
C SER A 130 35.90 34.76 -5.60
N ILE A 131 35.45 34.66 -6.86
CA ILE A 131 34.42 33.69 -7.27
C ILE A 131 34.93 32.25 -7.10
N CYS A 132 36.18 31.99 -7.51
CA CYS A 132 36.80 30.67 -7.33
C CYS A 132 37.03 30.33 -5.86
N LEU A 133 37.56 31.27 -5.06
CA LEU A 133 37.75 31.08 -3.62
C LEU A 133 36.43 30.80 -2.90
N HIS A 134 35.36 31.53 -3.25
CA HIS A 134 34.03 31.27 -2.71
C HIS A 134 33.50 29.89 -3.14
N GLY A 135 33.68 29.51 -4.41
CA GLY A 135 33.36 28.17 -4.88
C GLY A 135 34.10 27.07 -4.13
N ILE A 136 35.40 27.25 -3.88
CA ILE A 136 36.25 26.31 -3.14
C ILE A 136 35.74 26.14 -1.71
N THR A 137 35.43 27.24 -0.99
CA THR A 137 34.91 27.13 0.37
C THR A 137 33.57 26.39 0.41
N TRP A 138 32.71 26.56 -0.59
CA TRP A 138 31.46 25.79 -0.72
C TRP A 138 31.68 24.32 -1.08
N ILE A 139 32.67 23.99 -1.92
CA ILE A 139 33.00 22.60 -2.27
C ILE A 139 33.61 21.85 -1.08
N LEU A 140 34.42 22.52 -0.24
CA LEU A 140 35.06 21.91 0.92
C LEU A 140 34.05 21.37 1.96
N LEU A 141 32.78 21.82 1.93
CA LEU A 141 31.71 21.25 2.76
C LEU A 141 31.43 19.77 2.45
N VAL A 142 31.72 19.31 1.22
CA VAL A 142 31.60 17.89 0.82
C VAL A 142 32.47 16.98 1.69
N LEU A 143 33.61 17.51 2.17
CA LEU A 143 34.59 16.77 2.96
C LEU A 143 34.22 16.69 4.46
N ARG A 144 33.13 17.33 4.89
CA ARG A 144 32.67 17.23 6.28
C ARG A 144 32.22 15.80 6.59
N ARG A 145 32.62 15.32 7.76
CA ARG A 145 32.22 14.02 8.31
C ARG A 145 30.70 13.97 8.46
N ASP A 146 30.13 15.03 9.04
CA ASP A 146 28.69 15.28 9.08
C ASP A 146 28.35 16.46 8.17
N MET A 147 27.87 16.14 6.97
CA MET A 147 27.53 17.12 5.94
C MET A 147 26.19 17.82 6.25
N MET A 148 25.30 17.16 6.99
CA MET A 148 23.93 17.63 7.22
C MET A 148 23.80 18.52 8.45
N ALA A 149 24.77 18.47 9.37
CA ALA A 149 24.86 19.42 10.47
C ALA A 149 25.22 20.84 9.99
N ASP A 150 24.71 21.85 10.69
CA ASP A 150 25.02 23.26 10.39
C ASP A 150 26.54 23.51 10.41
N PRO A 151 27.08 24.29 9.46
CA PRO A 151 28.49 24.67 9.49
C PRO A 151 28.77 25.58 10.68
N PRO A 152 29.94 25.46 11.34
CA PRO A 152 30.31 26.37 12.42
C PRO A 152 30.30 27.83 11.99
N VAL A 153 29.94 28.74 12.91
CA VAL A 153 29.84 30.18 12.63
C VAL A 153 31.12 30.77 12.04
N TRP A 154 32.29 30.32 12.49
CA TRP A 154 33.58 30.74 11.96
C TRP A 154 33.76 30.35 10.49
N TYR A 155 33.25 29.18 10.08
CA TYR A 155 33.31 28.70 8.71
C TYR A 155 32.41 29.54 7.81
N MET A 156 31.21 29.91 8.29
CA MET A 156 30.31 30.84 7.60
C MET A 156 30.95 32.22 7.42
N ALA A 157 31.69 32.73 8.42
CA ALA A 157 32.43 33.98 8.31
C ALA A 157 33.53 33.94 7.25
N ILE A 158 34.28 32.82 7.16
CA ILE A 158 35.29 32.60 6.11
C ILE A 158 34.65 32.55 4.70
N MET A 159 33.44 32.00 4.57
CA MET A 159 32.71 31.97 3.29
C MET A 159 32.21 33.36 2.86
N ALA A 160 31.82 34.21 3.82
CA ALA A 160 31.20 35.50 3.57
C ALA A 160 32.17 36.50 2.91
N VAL A 161 33.46 36.48 3.27
CA VAL A 161 34.48 37.40 2.74
C VAL A 161 34.68 37.29 1.21
N PRO A 162 35.02 36.11 0.64
CA PRO A 162 35.15 35.95 -0.80
C PRO A 162 33.80 36.07 -1.52
N GLY A 163 32.69 35.68 -0.88
CA GLY A 163 31.34 35.84 -1.41
C GLY A 163 30.91 37.30 -1.59
N GLY A 164 31.11 38.12 -0.56
CA GLY A 164 30.86 39.56 -0.62
C GLY A 164 31.76 40.26 -1.63
N THR A 165 33.03 39.90 -1.69
CA THR A 165 33.99 40.45 -2.67
C THR A 165 33.61 40.06 -4.11
N ALA A 166 33.21 38.80 -4.34
CA ALA A 166 32.69 38.34 -5.61
C ALA A 166 31.43 39.10 -6.03
N ALA A 167 30.47 39.30 -5.12
CA ALA A 167 29.23 40.01 -5.40
C ALA A 167 29.48 41.48 -5.78
N VAL A 168 30.25 42.22 -4.97
CA VAL A 168 30.56 43.63 -5.20
C VAL A 168 31.29 43.83 -6.52
N THR A 169 32.33 43.03 -6.77
CA THR A 169 33.14 43.20 -7.98
C THR A 169 32.41 42.75 -9.26
N SER A 170 31.53 41.74 -9.17
CA SER A 170 30.63 41.33 -10.27
C SER A 170 29.61 42.42 -10.62
N LEU A 171 29.05 43.10 -9.62
CA LEU A 171 28.15 44.25 -9.83
C LEU A 171 28.86 45.41 -10.53
N ILE A 172 30.12 45.69 -10.18
CA ILE A 172 30.93 46.72 -10.83
C ILE A 172 31.17 46.39 -12.31
N VAL A 173 31.50 45.14 -12.63
CA VAL A 173 31.68 44.67 -14.02
C VAL A 173 30.38 44.84 -14.80
N PHE A 174 29.25 44.42 -14.22
CA PHE A 174 27.94 44.53 -14.85
C PHE A 174 27.52 46.00 -15.08
N TYR A 175 27.75 46.88 -14.10
CA TYR A 175 27.47 48.31 -14.20
C TYR A 175 28.31 48.97 -15.31
N ARG A 176 29.61 48.65 -15.38
CA ARG A 176 30.52 49.16 -16.43
C ARG A 176 30.10 48.68 -17.82
N TYR A 177 29.72 47.42 -17.96
CA TYR A 177 29.22 46.88 -19.22
C TYR A 177 27.94 47.60 -19.67
N ARG A 178 26.98 47.76 -18.76
CA ARG A 178 25.70 48.44 -19.05
C ARG A 178 25.90 49.91 -19.45
N LYS A 179 26.88 50.59 -18.85
CA LYS A 179 27.22 51.98 -19.22
C LYS A 179 27.84 52.07 -20.62
N LEU A 180 28.57 51.04 -21.05
CA LEU A 180 29.29 51.01 -22.33
C LEU A 180 28.44 50.47 -23.51
N HIS A 181 27.41 49.64 -23.26
CA HIS A 181 26.63 48.95 -24.30
C HIS A 181 25.12 49.24 -24.21
N ALA A 182 24.74 50.48 -23.87
CA ALA A 182 23.35 50.90 -23.83
C ALA A 182 22.76 51.01 -25.25
N GLY A 183 22.20 49.93 -25.80
CA GLY A 183 21.46 49.99 -27.06
C GLY A 183 21.34 48.71 -27.90
N GLU A 184 22.13 47.66 -27.66
CA GLU A 184 22.16 46.48 -28.54
C GLU A 184 21.14 45.38 -28.15
N PRO A 185 20.33 44.84 -29.10
CA PRO A 185 19.38 43.75 -28.84
C PRO A 185 20.03 42.35 -28.83
N SER A 186 19.40 41.40 -28.10
CA SER A 186 19.92 40.04 -27.90
C SER A 186 19.54 39.08 -29.05
N PRO A 187 20.43 38.18 -29.51
CA PRO A 187 20.35 37.54 -30.83
C PRO A 187 19.55 36.20 -30.94
N ILE A 188 18.76 35.78 -29.96
CA ILE A 188 18.07 34.45 -30.03
C ILE A 188 16.55 34.61 -30.17
N PRO A 189 15.93 34.08 -31.25
CA PRO A 189 14.48 34.06 -31.43
C PRO A 189 13.77 33.31 -30.32
N MET A 190 12.65 33.87 -29.87
CA MET A 190 11.91 33.42 -28.69
C MET A 190 11.41 31.97 -28.81
N TRP A 191 10.89 31.58 -29.98
CA TRP A 191 10.27 30.27 -30.20
C TRP A 191 11.27 29.11 -30.12
N LEU A 192 12.53 29.31 -30.56
CA LEU A 192 13.60 28.31 -30.51
C LEU A 192 14.03 27.97 -29.07
N ARG A 193 13.83 28.91 -28.14
CA ARG A 193 14.10 28.71 -26.70
C ARG A 193 12.98 27.91 -26.02
N TRP A 194 11.75 28.02 -26.51
CA TRP A 194 10.57 27.34 -25.98
C TRP A 194 10.41 25.92 -26.53
N SER A 195 10.78 25.66 -27.79
CA SER A 195 10.75 24.31 -28.38
C SER A 195 11.82 23.39 -27.79
N ALA A 196 13.03 23.91 -27.56
CA ALA A 196 14.09 23.18 -26.85
C ALA A 196 13.76 22.97 -25.35
N PHE A 197 13.05 23.91 -24.72
CA PHE A 197 12.51 23.77 -23.36
C PHE A 197 11.44 22.68 -23.30
N GLY A 198 10.38 22.75 -24.13
CA GLY A 198 9.30 21.75 -24.10
C GLY A 198 9.79 20.31 -24.34
N PHE A 199 10.70 20.11 -25.30
CA PHE A 199 11.20 18.77 -25.63
C PHE A 199 12.15 18.20 -24.56
N SER A 200 13.10 18.99 -24.04
CA SER A 200 14.02 18.53 -22.99
C SER A 200 13.32 18.32 -21.64
N GLN A 201 12.31 19.14 -21.32
CA GLN A 201 11.50 19.00 -20.10
C GLN A 201 10.61 17.77 -20.19
N ALA A 202 10.01 17.46 -21.34
CA ALA A 202 9.24 16.23 -21.53
C ALA A 202 10.12 14.99 -21.38
N VAL A 203 11.32 14.98 -21.96
CA VAL A 203 12.25 13.83 -21.86
C VAL A 203 12.78 13.64 -20.44
N LEU A 204 13.15 14.71 -19.73
CA LEU A 204 13.67 14.61 -18.35
C LEU A 204 12.57 14.34 -17.32
N LEU A 205 11.36 14.85 -17.53
CA LEU A 205 10.19 14.52 -16.72
C LEU A 205 9.81 13.06 -16.91
N VAL A 206 9.75 12.57 -18.16
CA VAL A 206 9.47 11.16 -18.47
C VAL A 206 10.57 10.25 -17.94
N ALA A 207 11.84 10.63 -18.07
CA ALA A 207 12.96 9.86 -17.51
C ALA A 207 12.96 9.89 -15.98
N GLY A 208 12.65 11.02 -15.35
CA GLY A 208 12.53 11.16 -13.90
C GLY A 208 11.35 10.37 -13.32
N ILE A 209 10.19 10.40 -13.98
CA ILE A 209 9.01 9.59 -13.63
C ILE A 209 9.31 8.10 -13.84
N TYR A 210 9.93 7.72 -14.96
CA TYR A 210 10.30 6.34 -15.24
C TYR A 210 11.33 5.81 -14.24
N ILE A 211 12.39 6.57 -13.97
CA ILE A 211 13.43 6.22 -12.99
C ILE A 211 12.85 6.20 -11.57
N GLY A 212 12.03 7.18 -11.19
CA GLY A 212 11.32 7.20 -9.91
C GLY A 212 10.38 6.01 -9.74
N ARG A 213 9.71 5.57 -10.81
CA ARG A 213 8.85 4.38 -10.79
C ARG A 213 9.63 3.07 -10.64
N ILE A 214 10.84 2.97 -11.21
CA ILE A 214 11.68 1.76 -11.08
C ILE A 214 12.58 1.76 -9.84
N THR A 215 12.87 2.94 -9.27
CA THR A 215 13.75 3.12 -8.09
C THR A 215 13.03 3.46 -6.79
N GLY A 216 11.76 3.86 -6.86
CA GLY A 216 10.90 4.00 -5.70
C GLY A 216 10.91 2.70 -4.91
N SER A 217 11.04 2.82 -3.59
CA SER A 217 10.70 1.74 -2.67
C SER A 217 9.34 1.21 -3.10
N GLY A 218 9.26 -0.07 -3.47
CA GLY A 218 7.96 -0.68 -3.70
C GLY A 218 7.13 -0.41 -2.45
N ASP A 219 5.93 0.14 -2.64
CA ASP A 219 4.79 0.09 -1.72
C ASP A 219 5.21 -0.12 -0.25
N THR A 220 5.53 0.98 0.44
CA THR A 220 5.98 0.97 1.85
C THR A 220 4.89 0.44 2.77
N LEU A 221 4.92 -0.87 3.07
CA LEU A 221 4.03 -1.64 3.94
C LEU A 221 3.33 -0.91 5.11
N PHE A 222 3.86 0.21 5.62
CA PHE A 222 3.39 0.94 6.80
C PHE A 222 3.09 2.44 6.61
N GLU A 223 3.37 3.07 5.47
CA GLU A 223 3.25 4.54 5.33
C GLU A 223 1.90 5.05 4.80
N ALA A 224 1.05 4.20 4.26
CA ALA A 224 -0.18 4.64 3.59
C ALA A 224 -1.48 4.43 4.37
N PHE A 225 -1.44 4.03 5.66
CA PHE A 225 -2.67 3.78 6.42
C PHE A 225 -3.13 5.04 7.18
N PRO A 226 -4.28 5.64 6.82
CA PRO A 226 -4.92 6.64 7.68
C PRO A 226 -5.27 5.99 9.02
N SER A 227 -5.18 6.74 10.12
CA SER A 227 -5.54 6.20 11.44
C SER A 227 -7.05 5.91 11.52
N ALA A 228 -7.44 4.65 11.33
CA ALA A 228 -8.81 4.19 11.50
C ALA A 228 -9.35 4.42 12.93
N LEU A 229 -8.44 4.54 13.90
CA LEU A 229 -8.75 4.77 15.31
C LEU A 229 -9.27 6.19 15.59
N ALA A 230 -8.97 7.18 14.73
CA ALA A 230 -9.30 8.57 14.99
C ALA A 230 -10.82 8.87 15.06
N GLY A 231 -11.66 7.98 14.52
CA GLY A 231 -13.12 8.12 14.50
C GLY A 231 -13.88 7.15 15.40
N MET A 232 -13.20 6.36 16.23
CA MET A 232 -13.82 5.32 17.07
C MET A 232 -13.90 5.74 18.54
N SER A 233 -14.93 5.28 19.25
CA SER A 233 -15.04 5.43 20.70
C SER A 233 -14.03 4.52 21.43
N THR A 234 -13.72 4.83 22.69
CA THR A 234 -12.83 4.01 23.53
C THR A 234 -13.35 2.58 23.66
N GLU A 235 -14.66 2.42 23.84
CA GLU A 235 -15.33 1.12 23.98
C GLU A 235 -15.26 0.31 22.67
N GLU A 236 -15.44 0.97 21.53
CA GLU A 236 -15.30 0.33 20.21
C GLU A 236 -13.87 -0.16 19.97
N ILE A 237 -12.87 0.64 20.32
CA ILE A 237 -11.45 0.27 20.22
C ILE A 237 -11.16 -0.89 21.17
N GLU A 238 -11.63 -0.85 22.42
CA GLU A 238 -11.37 -1.92 23.38
C GLU A 238 -11.98 -3.26 22.94
N SER A 239 -13.23 -3.23 22.47
CA SER A 239 -13.89 -4.41 21.92
C SER A 239 -13.12 -4.97 20.72
N SER A 240 -12.70 -4.10 19.80
CA SER A 240 -11.94 -4.47 18.60
C SER A 240 -10.59 -5.10 18.96
N VAL A 241 -9.84 -4.48 19.87
CA VAL A 241 -8.53 -4.96 20.35
C VAL A 241 -8.66 -6.34 20.98
N ARG A 242 -9.69 -6.56 21.81
CA ARG A 242 -9.93 -7.86 22.45
C ARG A 242 -10.20 -8.95 21.42
N ALA A 243 -11.06 -8.67 20.45
CA ALA A 243 -11.39 -9.61 19.39
C ALA A 243 -10.19 -9.87 18.47
N ASP A 244 -9.43 -8.82 18.11
CA ASP A 244 -8.24 -8.94 17.28
C ASP A 244 -7.08 -9.66 17.94
N ALA A 245 -6.88 -9.49 19.25
CA ALA A 245 -5.88 -10.25 19.99
C ALA A 245 -6.17 -11.76 19.96
N ALA A 246 -7.44 -12.15 20.10
CA ALA A 246 -7.85 -13.55 19.96
C ALA A 246 -7.64 -14.06 18.53
N ARG A 247 -8.08 -13.30 17.52
CA ARG A 247 -7.88 -13.62 16.10
C ARG A 247 -6.40 -13.79 15.75
N LEU A 248 -5.55 -12.91 16.28
CA LEU A 248 -4.12 -12.90 15.99
C LEU A 248 -3.44 -14.20 16.44
N LYS A 249 -3.90 -14.82 17.53
CA LYS A 249 -3.41 -16.15 17.94
C LYS A 249 -3.70 -17.21 16.89
N THR A 250 -4.95 -17.28 16.42
CA THR A 250 -5.40 -18.24 15.40
C THR A 250 -4.69 -18.02 14.06
N VAL A 251 -4.63 -16.77 13.59
CA VAL A 251 -3.96 -16.39 12.34
C VAL A 251 -2.45 -16.67 12.41
N SER A 252 -1.81 -16.37 13.55
CA SER A 252 -0.37 -16.64 13.73
C SER A 252 -0.07 -18.13 13.71
N ALA A 253 -0.87 -18.95 14.40
CA ALA A 253 -0.69 -20.40 14.41
C ALA A 253 -0.86 -21.02 13.02
N GLY A 254 -1.91 -20.62 12.28
CA GLY A 254 -2.14 -21.10 10.91
C GLY A 254 -1.04 -20.65 9.94
N MET A 255 -0.58 -19.41 10.04
CA MET A 255 0.54 -18.91 9.24
C MET A 255 1.84 -19.66 9.56
N ASP A 256 2.11 -19.94 10.83
CA ASP A 256 3.29 -20.69 11.25
C ASP A 256 3.28 -22.13 10.70
N GLU A 257 2.12 -22.80 10.75
CA GLU A 257 1.93 -24.14 10.18
C GLU A 257 2.16 -24.15 8.66
N LEU A 258 1.53 -23.21 7.95
CA LEU A 258 1.68 -23.05 6.50
C LEU A 258 3.14 -22.87 6.10
N VAL A 259 3.82 -21.92 6.74
CA VAL A 259 5.20 -21.57 6.40
C VAL A 259 6.16 -22.72 6.73
N ALA A 260 5.86 -23.54 7.73
CA ALA A 260 6.63 -24.76 8.02
C ALA A 260 6.55 -25.81 6.91
N ARG A 261 5.49 -25.81 6.09
CA ARG A 261 5.33 -26.73 4.94
C ARG A 261 6.16 -26.34 3.71
N PHE A 262 6.52 -25.06 3.55
CA PHE A 262 7.19 -24.57 2.33
C PHE A 262 8.48 -25.30 1.95
N PRO A 263 9.43 -25.57 2.89
CA PRO A 263 10.65 -26.29 2.52
C PRO A 263 10.38 -27.72 2.05
N GLY A 264 9.42 -28.40 2.68
CA GLY A 264 8.98 -29.75 2.29
C GLY A 264 8.34 -29.77 0.91
N LEU A 265 7.43 -28.82 0.65
CA LEU A 265 6.81 -28.64 -0.66
C LEU A 265 7.87 -28.41 -1.75
N ARG A 266 8.82 -27.48 -1.51
CA ARG A 266 9.91 -27.22 -2.46
C ARG A 266 10.72 -28.49 -2.73
N ALA A 267 11.13 -29.20 -1.69
CA ALA A 267 11.93 -30.42 -1.84
C ALA A 267 11.18 -31.51 -2.62
N GLN A 268 9.87 -31.66 -2.37
CA GLN A 268 9.01 -32.60 -3.07
C GLN A 268 8.92 -32.26 -4.57
N LEU A 269 8.59 -31.01 -4.90
CA LEU A 269 8.40 -30.57 -6.28
C LEU A 269 9.71 -30.58 -7.07
N GLU A 270 10.80 -30.04 -6.52
CA GLU A 270 12.12 -30.09 -7.17
C GLU A 270 12.63 -31.54 -7.31
N GLY A 271 12.30 -32.41 -6.34
CA GLY A 271 12.64 -33.83 -6.37
C GLY A 271 11.93 -34.58 -7.49
N ALA A 272 10.62 -34.35 -7.66
CA ALA A 272 9.83 -34.92 -8.75
C ALA A 272 10.34 -34.46 -10.12
N MET A 273 10.57 -33.16 -10.29
CA MET A 273 11.14 -32.60 -11.52
C MET A 273 12.52 -33.22 -11.85
N ARG A 274 13.40 -33.35 -10.84
CA ARG A 274 14.72 -33.98 -11.02
C ARG A 274 14.62 -35.46 -11.36
N GLY A 275 13.75 -36.21 -10.68
CA GLY A 275 13.53 -37.64 -10.90
C GLY A 275 13.07 -37.96 -12.33
N GLU A 276 12.22 -37.10 -12.89
CA GLU A 276 11.69 -37.23 -14.25
C GLU A 276 12.50 -36.46 -15.30
N LYS A 277 13.62 -35.82 -14.90
CA LYS A 277 14.48 -35.00 -15.77
C LYS A 277 13.70 -33.91 -16.53
N ARG A 278 12.74 -33.28 -15.85
CA ARG A 278 11.93 -32.18 -16.38
C ARG A 278 12.47 -30.84 -15.89
N GLU A 279 12.38 -29.83 -16.76
CA GLU A 279 12.67 -28.42 -16.41
C GLU A 279 11.41 -27.61 -16.12
N TYR A 280 10.22 -28.23 -16.18
CA TYR A 280 8.93 -27.57 -15.97
C TYR A 280 8.09 -28.33 -14.94
N MET A 281 7.21 -27.58 -14.26
CA MET A 281 6.17 -28.14 -13.39
C MET A 281 4.98 -28.61 -14.24
N THR A 282 4.40 -29.74 -13.86
CA THR A 282 3.12 -30.23 -14.39
C THR A 282 1.96 -29.41 -13.79
N ALA A 283 0.77 -29.50 -14.40
CA ALA A 283 -0.40 -28.78 -13.88
C ALA A 283 -0.73 -29.10 -12.39
N PRO A 284 -0.66 -30.36 -11.92
CA PRO A 284 -0.87 -30.65 -10.50
C PRO A 284 0.22 -30.08 -9.58
N GLU A 285 1.47 -30.06 -10.02
CA GLU A 285 2.60 -29.47 -9.28
C GLU A 285 2.44 -27.93 -9.17
N ASP A 286 2.05 -27.30 -10.28
CA ASP A 286 1.70 -25.88 -10.36
C ASP A 286 0.56 -25.52 -9.41
N ASP A 287 -0.52 -26.31 -9.41
CA ASP A 287 -1.68 -26.11 -8.55
C ASP A 287 -1.30 -26.28 -7.08
N ALA A 288 -0.50 -27.29 -6.73
CA ALA A 288 -0.01 -27.49 -5.36
C ALA A 288 0.80 -26.30 -4.84
N LEU A 289 1.68 -25.72 -5.67
CA LEU A 289 2.45 -24.53 -5.31
C LEU A 289 1.55 -23.31 -5.13
N ARG A 290 0.66 -23.05 -6.11
CA ARG A 290 -0.20 -21.87 -6.09
C ARG A 290 -1.25 -21.92 -4.99
N LYS A 291 -1.71 -23.12 -4.62
CA LYS A 291 -2.59 -23.37 -3.48
C LYS A 291 -1.98 -22.87 -2.17
N GLU A 292 -0.77 -23.32 -1.81
CA GLU A 292 -0.13 -22.88 -0.56
C GLU A 292 0.19 -21.38 -0.60
N TYR A 293 0.51 -20.83 -1.76
CA TYR A 293 0.70 -19.40 -1.94
C TYR A 293 -0.58 -18.58 -1.77
N MET A 294 -1.71 -19.09 -2.23
CA MET A 294 -3.02 -18.46 -2.00
C MET A 294 -3.37 -18.44 -0.52
N THR A 295 -3.20 -19.56 0.17
CA THR A 295 -3.38 -19.63 1.63
C THR A 295 -2.47 -18.61 2.34
N PHE A 296 -1.23 -18.46 1.88
CA PHE A 296 -0.31 -17.44 2.39
C PHE A 296 -0.84 -16.02 2.20
N LEU A 297 -1.34 -15.70 0.99
CA LEU A 297 -1.90 -14.38 0.69
C LEU A 297 -3.12 -14.07 1.57
N THR A 298 -3.96 -15.07 1.87
CA THR A 298 -5.11 -14.92 2.77
C THR A 298 -4.67 -14.59 4.20
N TYR A 299 -3.74 -15.34 4.78
CA TYR A 299 -3.21 -15.03 6.11
C TYR A 299 -2.49 -13.68 6.14
N ARG A 300 -1.71 -13.38 5.09
CA ARG A 300 -1.02 -12.10 4.92
C ARG A 300 -2.01 -10.94 4.92
N SER A 301 -3.14 -11.06 4.22
CA SER A 301 -4.20 -10.06 4.22
C SER A 301 -4.82 -9.87 5.62
N ALA A 302 -5.06 -10.96 6.35
CA ALA A 302 -5.56 -10.88 7.73
C ALA A 302 -4.59 -10.12 8.66
N LEU A 303 -3.29 -10.39 8.58
CA LEU A 303 -2.27 -9.71 9.37
C LEU A 303 -2.13 -8.23 8.97
N LEU A 304 -2.11 -7.93 7.67
CA LEU A 304 -2.04 -6.56 7.16
C LEU A 304 -3.20 -5.70 7.68
N ARG A 305 -4.42 -6.25 7.75
CA ARG A 305 -5.57 -5.52 8.35
C ARG A 305 -5.32 -5.09 9.78
N GLN A 306 -4.75 -5.98 10.61
CA GLN A 306 -4.48 -5.65 12.01
C GLN A 306 -3.37 -4.62 12.15
N VAL A 307 -2.29 -4.75 11.36
CA VAL A 307 -1.24 -3.73 11.28
C VAL A 307 -1.84 -2.39 10.92
N ALA A 308 -2.66 -2.36 9.87
CA ALA A 308 -3.25 -1.15 9.34
C ALA A 308 -4.21 -0.50 10.36
N MET A 309 -5.07 -1.30 11.01
CA MET A 309 -6.07 -0.87 11.99
C MET A 309 -5.42 -0.10 13.14
N TYR A 310 -4.29 -0.64 13.63
CA TYR A 310 -3.64 -0.14 14.82
C TYR A 310 -2.36 0.65 14.55
N ALA A 311 -1.99 0.89 13.28
CA ALA A 311 -0.81 1.67 12.90
C ALA A 311 -0.81 3.09 13.50
N GLY A 312 -2.00 3.67 13.66
CA GLY A 312 -2.23 4.98 14.26
C GLY A 312 -2.40 4.97 15.79
N PHE A 313 -1.89 3.96 16.50
CA PHE A 313 -2.09 3.79 17.95
C PHE A 313 -1.72 5.03 18.79
N GLU A 314 -0.78 5.87 18.34
CA GLU A 314 -0.40 7.09 19.03
C GLU A 314 -1.57 8.07 19.25
N ALA A 315 -2.58 8.03 18.37
CA ALA A 315 -3.79 8.85 18.46
C ALA A 315 -4.71 8.44 19.61
N VAL A 316 -4.56 7.23 20.16
CA VAL A 316 -5.35 6.75 21.30
C VAL A 316 -4.95 7.52 22.56
N ARG A 317 -5.93 8.07 23.29
CA ARG A 317 -5.64 8.88 24.48
C ARG A 317 -5.32 8.05 25.72
N ASP A 318 -6.05 6.96 25.91
CA ASP A 318 -5.85 6.06 27.04
C ASP A 318 -4.51 5.30 26.91
N PRO A 319 -3.59 5.39 27.89
CA PRO A 319 -2.27 4.77 27.80
C PRO A 319 -2.29 3.25 27.72
N ALA A 320 -3.17 2.59 28.48
CA ALA A 320 -3.28 1.13 28.48
C ALA A 320 -3.86 0.64 27.15
N LEU A 321 -4.91 1.29 26.65
CA LEU A 321 -5.50 0.96 25.36
C LEU A 321 -4.54 1.23 24.20
N LYS A 322 -3.77 2.33 24.27
CA LYS A 322 -2.68 2.63 23.33
C LYS A 322 -1.65 1.50 23.28
N ALA A 323 -1.22 1.02 24.45
CA ALA A 323 -0.29 -0.11 24.56
C ALA A 323 -0.88 -1.37 23.93
N ARG A 324 -2.15 -1.66 24.19
CA ARG A 324 -2.82 -2.85 23.61
C ARG A 324 -2.94 -2.76 22.09
N CYS A 325 -3.30 -1.59 21.54
CA CYS A 325 -3.30 -1.35 20.09
C CYS A 325 -1.92 -1.61 19.49
N PHE A 326 -0.86 -1.02 20.07
CA PHE A 326 0.52 -1.25 19.63
C PHE A 326 0.90 -2.73 19.65
N LEU A 327 0.65 -3.42 20.77
CA LEU A 327 1.02 -4.82 20.94
C LEU A 327 0.34 -5.73 19.92
N VAL A 328 -0.94 -5.50 19.61
CA VAL A 328 -1.67 -6.23 18.57
C VAL A 328 -1.08 -5.94 17.18
N ALA A 329 -0.89 -4.66 16.84
CA ALA A 329 -0.33 -4.25 15.54
C ALA A 329 1.05 -4.83 15.31
N TYR A 330 1.93 -4.69 16.31
CA TYR A 330 3.32 -5.07 16.19
C TYR A 330 3.49 -6.59 16.20
N THR A 331 2.70 -7.33 16.99
CA THR A 331 2.66 -8.79 16.89
C THR A 331 2.28 -9.23 15.47
N ALA A 332 1.23 -8.65 14.88
CA ALA A 332 0.84 -8.94 13.50
C ALA A 332 1.95 -8.60 12.49
N ALA A 333 2.63 -7.47 12.67
CA ALA A 333 3.76 -7.07 11.84
C ALA A 333 4.93 -8.06 11.93
N THR A 334 5.28 -8.54 13.13
CA THR A 334 6.36 -9.52 13.31
C THR A 334 6.05 -10.86 12.66
N VAL A 335 4.80 -11.33 12.74
CA VAL A 335 4.33 -12.54 12.03
C VAL A 335 4.44 -12.33 10.52
N LEU A 336 4.00 -11.16 10.03
CA LEU A 336 4.02 -10.82 8.62
C LEU A 336 5.45 -10.78 8.06
N PHE A 337 6.39 -10.11 8.73
CA PHE A 337 7.79 -10.06 8.31
C PHE A 337 8.45 -11.44 8.33
N GLU A 338 8.30 -12.21 9.41
CA GLU A 338 8.87 -13.55 9.52
C GLU A 338 8.34 -14.47 8.41
N SER A 339 7.02 -14.56 8.27
CA SER A 339 6.36 -15.45 7.30
C SER A 339 6.70 -15.08 5.85
N SER A 340 6.65 -13.79 5.54
CA SER A 340 6.99 -13.31 4.20
C SER A 340 8.46 -13.53 3.88
N GLY A 341 9.36 -13.34 4.86
CA GLY A 341 10.78 -13.55 4.67
C GLY A 341 11.10 -15.03 4.42
N ARG A 342 10.46 -15.94 5.16
CA ARG A 342 10.59 -17.39 4.92
C ARG A 342 10.04 -17.81 3.56
N LEU A 343 8.90 -17.27 3.11
CA LEU A 343 8.38 -17.50 1.76
C LEU A 343 9.43 -17.09 0.71
N VAL A 344 9.97 -15.87 0.82
CA VAL A 344 10.92 -15.31 -0.14
C VAL A 344 12.21 -16.14 -0.17
N VAL A 345 12.82 -16.41 0.99
CA VAL A 345 14.02 -17.25 1.09
C VAL A 345 13.79 -18.64 0.51
N THR A 346 12.58 -19.21 0.69
CA THR A 346 12.28 -20.56 0.20
C THR A 346 12.14 -20.60 -1.32
N PHE A 347 11.49 -19.62 -1.97
CA PHE A 347 11.12 -19.74 -3.39
C PHE A 347 11.85 -18.79 -4.34
N GLN A 348 12.53 -17.75 -3.85
CA GLN A 348 13.15 -16.71 -4.69
C GLN A 348 14.13 -17.26 -5.73
N ASP A 349 15.00 -18.18 -5.31
CA ASP A 349 16.09 -18.69 -6.15
C ASP A 349 15.62 -19.80 -7.10
N TRP A 350 14.38 -20.27 -6.93
CA TRP A 350 13.80 -21.27 -7.81
C TRP A 350 13.02 -20.58 -8.93
N LYS A 351 13.67 -20.44 -10.10
CA LYS A 351 13.16 -19.70 -11.26
C LYS A 351 11.75 -20.09 -11.69
N GLU A 352 11.46 -21.38 -11.77
CA GLU A 352 10.14 -21.87 -12.22
C GLU A 352 9.05 -21.56 -11.20
N ALA A 353 9.28 -21.80 -9.91
CA ALA A 353 8.35 -21.40 -8.87
C ALA A 353 8.14 -19.88 -8.83
N ARG A 354 9.21 -19.08 -8.85
CA ARG A 354 9.10 -17.62 -8.86
C ARG A 354 8.31 -17.11 -10.06
N LYS A 355 8.51 -17.68 -11.25
CA LYS A 355 7.71 -17.35 -12.43
C LYS A 355 6.24 -17.64 -12.16
N LYS A 356 5.94 -18.83 -11.62
CA LYS A 356 4.57 -19.28 -11.34
C LYS A 356 3.86 -18.43 -10.28
N LEU A 357 4.55 -18.08 -9.20
CA LEU A 357 4.01 -17.25 -8.11
C LEU A 357 3.75 -15.79 -8.52
N ASN A 358 4.32 -15.35 -9.65
CA ASN A 358 4.09 -14.02 -10.22
C ASN A 358 3.06 -14.01 -11.36
N GLU A 359 2.52 -15.17 -11.75
CA GLU A 359 1.43 -15.24 -12.73
C GLU A 359 0.17 -14.56 -12.14
N PRO A 360 -0.50 -13.67 -12.91
CA PRO A 360 -1.75 -13.07 -12.46
C PRO A 360 -2.87 -14.11 -12.39
N ASP A 361 -3.76 -13.92 -11.43
CA ASP A 361 -5.04 -14.62 -11.35
C ASP A 361 -6.17 -13.63 -11.08
N PRO A 362 -6.76 -13.05 -12.14
CA PRO A 362 -7.84 -12.07 -11.99
C PRO A 362 -9.06 -12.63 -11.27
N ARG A 363 -9.30 -13.96 -11.36
CA ARG A 363 -10.42 -14.60 -10.66
C ARG A 363 -10.27 -14.51 -9.14
N TRP A 364 -9.04 -14.47 -8.65
CA TRP A 364 -8.70 -14.47 -7.23
C TRP A 364 -8.06 -13.16 -6.75
N GLY A 365 -7.95 -12.15 -7.64
CA GLY A 365 -7.37 -10.86 -7.31
C GLY A 365 -5.86 -10.85 -7.16
N ILE A 366 -5.17 -11.88 -7.64
CA ILE A 366 -3.70 -11.89 -7.65
C ILE A 366 -3.25 -11.09 -8.87
N SER A 367 -2.70 -9.90 -8.66
CA SER A 367 -2.08 -9.16 -9.76
C SER A 367 -0.69 -9.69 -10.10
N ALA A 368 -0.30 -9.54 -11.37
CA ALA A 368 1.00 -9.99 -11.86
C ALA A 368 2.14 -9.39 -11.03
N GLY A 369 3.18 -10.18 -10.74
CA GLY A 369 4.32 -9.69 -9.96
C GLY A 369 4.08 -9.62 -8.45
N MET A 370 3.04 -10.25 -7.90
CA MET A 370 2.72 -10.20 -6.46
C MET A 370 3.87 -10.73 -5.57
N PHE A 371 4.48 -11.86 -5.94
CA PHE A 371 5.58 -12.44 -5.16
C PHE A 371 6.80 -11.51 -5.14
N ASP A 372 7.14 -10.95 -6.31
CA ASP A 372 8.24 -10.00 -6.43
C ASP A 372 7.97 -8.70 -5.65
N ARG A 373 6.72 -8.24 -5.59
CA ARG A 373 6.33 -7.12 -4.73
C ARG A 373 6.54 -7.44 -3.25
N ILE A 374 6.10 -8.61 -2.80
CA ILE A 374 6.34 -9.08 -1.42
C ILE A 374 7.84 -9.10 -1.12
N ALA A 375 8.65 -9.71 -1.99
CA ALA A 375 10.11 -9.75 -1.85
C ALA A 375 10.72 -8.35 -1.79
N SER A 376 10.26 -7.44 -2.66
CA SER A 376 10.74 -6.06 -2.68
C SER A 376 10.37 -5.27 -1.42
N GLY A 377 9.18 -5.51 -0.86
CA GLY A 377 8.69 -4.84 0.34
C GLY A 377 9.48 -5.24 1.59
N ILE A 378 9.84 -6.52 1.73
CA ILE A 378 10.70 -6.97 2.85
C ILE A 378 12.13 -6.45 2.68
N GLY A 379 12.64 -6.44 1.45
CA GLY A 379 13.98 -5.93 1.13
C GLY A 379 14.07 -4.40 1.00
N ALA A 380 13.01 -3.65 1.31
CA ALA A 380 13.02 -2.19 1.29
C ALA A 380 13.63 -1.65 2.59
N GLY A 381 14.65 -0.79 2.46
CA GLY A 381 15.37 -0.24 3.61
C GLY A 381 14.46 0.48 4.61
N SER A 382 13.47 1.24 4.12
CA SER A 382 12.50 1.95 4.96
C SER A 382 11.62 1.03 5.81
N ASN A 383 11.17 -0.10 5.26
CA ASN A 383 10.36 -1.06 6.01
C ASN A 383 11.19 -1.78 7.09
N ALA A 384 12.44 -2.10 6.80
CA ALA A 384 13.36 -2.71 7.77
C ALA A 384 13.75 -1.73 8.88
N GLU A 385 14.03 -0.46 8.55
CA GLU A 385 14.32 0.59 9.53
C GLU A 385 13.13 0.79 10.47
N ARG A 386 11.90 0.88 9.93
CA ARG A 386 10.68 1.02 10.74
C ARG A 386 10.40 -0.22 11.59
N PHE A 387 10.70 -1.41 11.10
CA PHE A 387 10.58 -2.64 11.88
C PHE A 387 11.50 -2.64 13.10
N GLU A 388 12.75 -2.19 12.92
CA GLU A 388 13.74 -2.07 13.99
C GLU A 388 13.41 -0.92 14.96
N GLU A 389 12.86 0.20 14.47
CA GLU A 389 12.35 1.30 15.31
C GLU A 389 11.25 0.80 16.26
N MET A 390 10.26 0.08 15.73
CA MET A 390 9.18 -0.49 16.55
C MET A 390 9.67 -1.61 17.48
N ALA A 391 10.74 -2.34 17.10
CA ALA A 391 11.39 -3.32 17.97
C ALA A 391 11.99 -2.63 19.20
N ALA A 392 12.71 -1.52 18.98
CA ALA A 392 13.27 -0.72 20.06
C ALA A 392 12.17 -0.14 20.96
N TYR A 393 11.09 0.38 20.38
CA TYR A 393 9.92 0.88 21.12
C TYR A 393 9.28 -0.20 22.00
N PHE A 394 9.15 -1.43 21.49
CA PHE A 394 8.64 -2.57 22.26
C PHE A 394 9.55 -2.92 23.44
N GLU A 395 10.86 -3.08 23.21
CA GLU A 395 11.80 -3.47 24.26
C GLU A 395 11.91 -2.41 25.37
N GLU A 396 11.85 -1.12 25.03
CA GLU A 396 11.89 -0.02 26.00
C GLU A 396 10.67 -0.05 26.95
N ARG A 397 9.48 -0.34 26.41
CA ARG A 397 8.20 -0.18 27.14
C ARG A 397 7.66 -1.47 27.74
N ARG A 398 8.15 -2.64 27.31
CA ARG A 398 7.71 -3.95 27.80
C ARG A 398 7.68 -4.07 29.34
N PRO A 399 8.69 -3.60 30.11
CA PRO A 399 8.63 -3.68 31.58
C PRO A 399 7.45 -2.92 32.18
N LEU A 400 7.15 -1.72 31.64
CA LEU A 400 6.03 -0.89 32.07
C LEU A 400 4.69 -1.59 31.79
N TRP A 401 4.51 -2.16 30.60
CA TRP A 401 3.27 -2.84 30.24
C TRP A 401 2.99 -4.10 31.05
N ARG A 402 4.04 -4.79 31.53
CA ARG A 402 3.91 -5.88 32.50
C ARG A 402 3.43 -5.39 33.86
N GLU A 403 3.99 -4.28 34.34
CA GLU A 403 3.59 -3.67 35.62
C GLU A 403 2.14 -3.16 35.58
N GLU A 404 1.76 -2.49 34.49
CA GLU A 404 0.42 -1.94 34.26
C GLU A 404 -0.64 -3.02 33.92
N GLN A 405 -0.24 -4.27 33.68
CA GLN A 405 -1.13 -5.38 33.31
C GLN A 405 -2.08 -5.04 32.15
N VAL A 406 -1.54 -4.44 31.08
CA VAL A 406 -2.33 -4.01 29.91
C VAL A 406 -3.07 -5.16 29.21
N PHE A 407 -2.64 -6.40 29.43
CA PHE A 407 -3.33 -7.63 29.06
C PHE A 407 -3.30 -8.63 30.23
N PRO A 408 -4.21 -9.63 30.26
CA PRO A 408 -4.08 -10.76 31.17
C PRO A 408 -2.67 -11.40 31.05
N PRO A 409 -2.04 -11.84 32.16
CA PRO A 409 -0.65 -12.30 32.13
C PRO A 409 -0.35 -13.38 31.09
N GLU A 410 -1.25 -14.35 30.90
CA GLU A 410 -1.09 -15.42 29.90
C GLU A 410 -1.13 -14.88 28.45
N GLU A 411 -1.97 -13.88 28.19
CA GLU A 411 -2.06 -13.25 26.87
C GLU A 411 -0.84 -12.40 26.58
N LEU A 412 -0.38 -11.61 27.55
CA LEU A 412 0.81 -10.79 27.42
C LEU A 412 2.06 -11.66 27.21
N ASP A 413 2.20 -12.75 27.96
CA ASP A 413 3.31 -13.71 27.78
C ASP A 413 3.32 -14.32 26.38
N TRP A 414 2.15 -14.64 25.82
CA TRP A 414 2.06 -15.14 24.44
C TRP A 414 2.48 -14.06 23.42
N ILE A 415 1.96 -12.84 23.57
CA ILE A 415 2.28 -11.68 22.70
C ILE A 415 3.79 -11.43 22.69
N GLU A 416 4.39 -11.31 23.88
CA GLU A 416 5.82 -11.00 24.00
C GLU A 416 6.70 -12.11 23.41
N LYS A 417 6.37 -13.39 23.66
CA LYS A 417 7.08 -14.52 23.06
C LYS A 417 6.96 -14.50 21.53
N ARG A 418 5.78 -14.16 20.99
CA ARG A 418 5.57 -14.10 19.54
C ARG A 418 6.34 -12.96 18.88
N ILE A 419 6.35 -11.78 19.49
CA ILE A 419 7.15 -10.62 19.04
C ILE A 419 8.63 -10.96 19.07
N ALA A 420 9.15 -11.46 20.20
CA ALA A 420 10.56 -11.80 20.36
C ALA A 420 11.02 -12.84 19.33
N ARG A 421 10.20 -13.88 19.09
CA ARG A 421 10.45 -14.86 18.03
C ARG A 421 10.49 -14.21 16.65
N GLY A 422 9.51 -13.36 16.33
CA GLY A 422 9.42 -12.72 15.02
C GLY A 422 10.58 -11.76 14.75
N ILE A 423 11.02 -11.00 15.76
CA ILE A 423 12.23 -10.16 15.68
C ILE A 423 13.47 -11.04 15.42
N ALA A 424 13.68 -12.09 16.23
CA ALA A 424 14.83 -12.99 16.09
C ALA A 424 14.86 -13.67 14.72
N ALA A 425 13.71 -14.17 14.24
CA ALA A 425 13.59 -14.79 12.93
C ALA A 425 13.85 -13.79 11.80
N THR A 426 13.30 -12.58 11.88
CA THR A 426 13.51 -11.54 10.86
C THR A 426 14.97 -11.12 10.76
N ARG A 427 15.67 -10.97 11.90
CA ARG A 427 17.11 -10.67 11.93
C ARG A 427 17.99 -11.83 11.45
N ALA A 428 17.55 -13.07 11.66
CA ALA A 428 18.26 -14.27 11.19
C ALA A 428 18.06 -14.52 9.69
N LEU A 429 16.91 -14.10 9.13
CA LEU A 429 16.67 -14.11 7.71
C LEU A 429 17.57 -13.03 7.09
N ASP A 430 18.65 -13.44 6.43
CA ASP A 430 19.62 -12.57 5.74
C ASP A 430 19.04 -11.89 4.48
N VAL A 431 17.83 -11.32 4.60
CA VAL A 431 17.16 -10.56 3.54
C VAL A 431 17.93 -9.26 3.24
N HIS A 432 18.79 -8.82 4.18
CA HIS A 432 19.68 -7.67 4.03
C HIS A 432 20.81 -7.87 3.01
N THR A 433 21.14 -9.10 2.62
CA THR A 433 22.25 -9.36 1.68
C THR A 433 21.86 -9.20 0.20
N HIS A 434 20.61 -8.88 -0.14
CA HIS A 434 20.22 -8.45 -1.49
C HIS A 434 20.31 -6.95 -1.73
N ARG A 435 21.46 -6.41 -1.31
CA ARG A 435 21.91 -5.03 -1.49
C ARG A 435 22.39 -4.71 -2.91
N ASN A 436 21.77 -5.28 -3.95
CA ASN A 436 22.04 -4.92 -5.34
C ASN A 436 20.85 -4.17 -5.94
N TRP A 437 20.60 -2.98 -5.40
CA TRP A 437 19.71 -1.98 -6.01
C TRP A 437 20.09 -1.72 -7.48
N LEU A 438 21.39 -1.71 -7.82
CA LEU A 438 21.87 -1.57 -9.20
C LEU A 438 21.47 -2.74 -10.12
N ASN A 439 21.53 -3.99 -9.64
CA ASN A 439 21.12 -5.16 -10.44
C ASN A 439 19.60 -5.21 -10.62
N ARG A 440 18.82 -4.74 -9.64
CA ARG A 440 17.36 -4.60 -9.74
C ARG A 440 16.95 -3.58 -10.80
N VAL A 441 17.67 -2.46 -10.90
CA VAL A 441 17.46 -1.44 -11.94
C VAL A 441 17.81 -2.01 -13.32
N LEU A 442 18.98 -2.66 -13.46
CA LEU A 442 19.44 -3.22 -14.74
C LEU A 442 18.57 -4.37 -15.26
N SER A 443 18.06 -5.25 -14.38
CA SER A 443 17.19 -6.37 -14.78
C SER A 443 15.81 -5.89 -15.24
N LYS A 444 15.27 -4.84 -14.62
CA LYS A 444 13.94 -4.28 -14.93
C LYS A 444 13.94 -3.44 -16.21
N VAL A 445 15.02 -2.69 -16.47
CA VAL A 445 15.24 -2.00 -17.75
C VAL A 445 15.38 -2.99 -18.92
N LYS A 446 15.95 -4.18 -18.69
CA LYS A 446 16.09 -5.22 -19.73
C LYS A 446 14.76 -5.95 -20.02
N SER A 447 13.85 -6.08 -19.05
CA SER A 447 12.53 -6.69 -19.25
C SER A 447 11.49 -5.73 -19.83
N ASP A 448 11.52 -4.45 -19.43
CA ASP A 448 10.56 -3.44 -19.89
C ASP A 448 10.77 -3.02 -21.35
N ALA A 449 11.93 -3.30 -21.93
CA ALA A 449 12.21 -3.09 -23.35
C ALA A 449 11.31 -3.91 -24.30
N TYR A 450 10.55 -4.89 -23.78
CA TYR A 450 9.73 -5.81 -24.57
C TYR A 450 8.20 -5.73 -24.33
N SER A 451 7.68 -4.79 -23.54
CA SER A 451 6.22 -4.67 -23.35
C SER A 451 5.77 -3.22 -23.13
N PRO A 452 5.42 -2.48 -24.20
CA PRO A 452 4.92 -1.13 -24.06
C PRO A 452 3.40 -1.14 -23.79
N VAL A 453 3.02 -0.38 -22.75
CA VAL A 453 1.72 0.30 -22.55
C VAL A 453 0.51 -0.59 -22.26
N TYR A 454 0.26 -0.86 -20.96
CA TYR A 454 -1.11 -0.97 -20.39
C TYR A 454 -1.20 -0.77 -18.85
N ALA A 455 -0.10 -0.55 -18.14
CA ALA A 455 -0.08 -0.57 -16.66
C ALA A 455 -0.09 0.82 -15.97
N VAL A 456 -0.84 1.80 -16.47
CA VAL A 456 -0.87 3.16 -15.85
C VAL A 456 -2.14 3.44 -15.03
N GLN A 457 -3.16 2.58 -15.08
CA GLN A 457 -4.41 2.80 -14.34
C GLN A 457 -4.64 1.92 -13.10
N SER A 458 -3.78 0.93 -12.82
CA SER A 458 -4.04 -0.04 -11.74
C SER A 458 -3.30 0.21 -10.41
N GLN A 459 -2.23 1.02 -10.40
CA GLN A 459 -1.28 1.03 -9.27
C GLN A 459 -1.60 2.04 -8.16
N LEU A 460 -2.53 2.96 -8.36
CA LEU A 460 -3.05 3.82 -7.28
C LEU A 460 -4.34 3.26 -6.67
N SER A 461 -5.09 2.44 -7.41
CA SER A 461 -6.36 1.87 -6.97
C SER A 461 -6.20 0.54 -6.21
N GLU A 462 -5.12 -0.21 -6.41
CA GLU A 462 -4.87 -1.49 -5.71
C GLU A 462 -4.42 -1.30 -4.25
N TRP A 463 -3.95 -0.11 -3.87
CA TRP A 463 -3.21 0.09 -2.63
C TRP A 463 -3.88 1.04 -1.63
N ILE A 464 -4.79 1.89 -2.12
CA ILE A 464 -5.70 2.67 -1.27
C ILE A 464 -6.90 1.78 -0.98
N GLY A 465 -6.74 0.88 -0.03
CA GLY A 465 -7.83 0.01 0.39
C GLY A 465 -7.47 -0.77 1.64
N ASP A 466 -7.91 -0.26 2.79
CA ASP A 466 -8.51 -1.08 3.84
C ASP A 466 -7.69 -1.41 5.09
N THR A 467 -7.10 -0.37 5.70
CA THR A 467 -7.74 0.07 6.97
C THR A 467 -8.94 0.90 6.60
N ARG A 468 -9.98 1.00 7.41
CA ARG A 468 -11.10 1.94 7.21
C ARG A 468 -10.57 3.32 6.72
N VAL A 469 -10.46 3.53 5.40
CA VAL A 469 -9.69 4.65 4.82
C VAL A 469 -10.47 5.95 5.07
N VAL A 470 -11.78 5.79 5.18
CA VAL A 470 -12.74 6.80 5.61
C VAL A 470 -13.66 6.10 6.59
N ALA A 471 -13.88 6.68 7.77
CA ALA A 471 -15.02 6.32 8.61
C ALA A 471 -16.32 6.75 7.88
N ARG A 472 -16.67 6.02 6.82
CA ARG A 472 -17.94 6.19 6.11
C ARG A 472 -18.97 5.30 6.81
N ARG A 473 -20.16 5.84 7.02
CA ARG A 473 -21.32 5.01 7.37
C ARG A 473 -21.61 4.09 6.16
N PRO A 474 -21.95 2.80 6.35
CA PRO A 474 -22.39 1.98 5.24
C PRO A 474 -23.55 2.63 4.50
N LEU A 475 -23.69 2.27 3.23
CA LEU A 475 -24.75 2.81 2.39
C LEU A 475 -26.15 2.35 2.83
N ILE A 476 -26.25 1.15 3.40
CA ILE A 476 -27.50 0.57 3.89
C ILE A 476 -27.83 1.16 5.27
N ARG A 477 -29.05 1.71 5.40
CA ARG A 477 -29.60 2.25 6.65
C ARG A 477 -30.35 1.19 7.44
N GLU A 478 -30.41 1.32 8.77
CA GLU A 478 -31.18 0.42 9.65
C GLU A 478 -32.67 0.30 9.27
N SER A 479 -33.28 1.38 8.76
CA SER A 479 -34.66 1.34 8.28
C SER A 479 -34.83 0.41 7.08
N GLN A 480 -33.83 0.33 6.20
CA GLN A 480 -33.84 -0.58 5.06
C GLN A 480 -33.59 -2.02 5.49
N ILE A 481 -32.74 -2.24 6.51
CA ILE A 481 -32.57 -3.56 7.14
C ILE A 481 -33.90 -4.04 7.71
N SER A 482 -34.63 -3.16 8.40
CA SER A 482 -35.94 -3.45 8.96
C SER A 482 -36.97 -3.80 7.86
N GLU A 483 -37.01 -3.03 6.77
CA GLU A 483 -37.89 -3.33 5.63
C GLU A 483 -37.53 -4.64 4.92
N LEU A 484 -36.24 -4.91 4.74
CA LEU A 484 -35.76 -6.16 4.15
C LEU A 484 -36.15 -7.35 5.04
N ARG A 485 -35.97 -7.24 6.36
CA ARG A 485 -36.32 -8.27 7.35
C ARG A 485 -37.78 -8.71 7.23
N LEU A 486 -38.71 -7.79 6.94
CA LEU A 486 -40.14 -8.13 6.76
C LEU A 486 -40.41 -9.06 5.57
N LYS A 487 -39.49 -9.13 4.59
CA LYS A 487 -39.59 -9.98 3.40
C LYS A 487 -38.86 -11.32 3.58
N MET A 488 -37.98 -11.41 4.59
CA MET A 488 -37.13 -12.57 4.85
C MET A 488 -37.86 -13.68 5.60
N GLN A 489 -37.34 -14.90 5.50
CA GLN A 489 -37.81 -16.09 6.21
C GLN A 489 -36.62 -16.93 6.67
N PRO A 490 -36.73 -17.65 7.81
CA PRO A 490 -35.73 -18.65 8.21
C PRO A 490 -35.32 -19.55 7.04
N GLY A 491 -34.03 -19.71 6.85
CA GLY A 491 -33.40 -20.46 5.77
C GLY A 491 -32.99 -19.62 4.56
N ASP A 492 -33.36 -18.35 4.47
CA ASP A 492 -32.87 -17.50 3.39
C ASP A 492 -31.33 -17.39 3.42
N ILE A 493 -30.73 -17.31 2.24
CA ILE A 493 -29.29 -17.11 2.03
C ILE A 493 -29.08 -15.64 1.72
N ILE A 494 -28.26 -14.97 2.54
CA ILE A 494 -27.89 -13.58 2.35
C ILE A 494 -26.52 -13.54 1.68
N LEU A 495 -26.39 -12.78 0.61
CA LEU A 495 -25.12 -12.40 0.02
C LEU A 495 -24.85 -10.94 0.38
N GLU A 496 -23.68 -10.66 0.93
CA GLU A 496 -23.32 -9.29 1.32
C GLU A 496 -21.96 -8.88 0.80
N ARG A 497 -21.82 -7.59 0.50
CA ARG A 497 -20.57 -6.94 0.14
C ARG A 497 -20.46 -5.64 0.92
N ARG A 498 -19.39 -5.52 1.69
CA ARG A 498 -18.95 -4.28 2.30
C ARG A 498 -17.83 -3.73 1.41
N ASN A 499 -18.04 -2.58 0.77
CA ASN A 499 -16.95 -1.87 0.11
C ASN A 499 -15.93 -1.42 1.17
N PHE A 500 -14.68 -1.27 0.75
CA PHE A 500 -13.59 -0.81 1.62
C PHE A 500 -13.23 -1.78 2.77
N PHE A 501 -13.31 -3.08 2.49
CA PHE A 501 -12.75 -4.16 3.32
C PHE A 501 -11.74 -5.03 2.54
N LEU A 502 -10.52 -5.18 3.07
CA LEU A 502 -9.36 -5.85 2.42
C LEU A 502 -9.63 -7.31 2.03
N SER A 503 -10.60 -7.97 2.68
CA SER A 503 -11.00 -9.34 2.36
C SER A 503 -11.56 -9.49 0.95
N ASN A 504 -12.17 -8.45 0.39
CA ASN A 504 -12.70 -8.50 -0.97
C ASN A 504 -11.58 -8.60 -2.01
N ALA A 505 -10.36 -8.18 -1.66
CA ALA A 505 -9.22 -8.21 -2.57
C ALA A 505 -8.65 -9.62 -2.83
N PHE A 506 -9.12 -10.65 -2.13
CA PHE A 506 -8.64 -12.03 -2.31
C PHE A 506 -9.77 -13.04 -2.55
N LEU A 507 -11.02 -12.57 -2.61
CA LEU A 507 -12.20 -13.40 -2.86
C LEU A 507 -12.70 -13.20 -4.31
N PRO A 508 -13.21 -14.27 -4.95
CA PRO A 508 -13.66 -14.25 -6.34
C PRO A 508 -15.03 -13.58 -6.55
N GLY A 509 -15.11 -12.70 -7.55
CA GLY A 509 -16.35 -12.07 -8.02
C GLY A 509 -16.83 -10.86 -7.21
N PHE A 510 -18.01 -10.33 -7.56
CA PHE A 510 -18.60 -9.16 -6.91
C PHE A 510 -19.06 -9.45 -5.48
N TRP A 511 -19.53 -10.68 -5.20
CA TRP A 511 -20.08 -11.10 -3.91
C TRP A 511 -19.03 -11.89 -3.11
N PRO A 512 -18.48 -11.32 -2.02
CA PRO A 512 -17.42 -11.95 -1.23
C PRO A 512 -17.93 -12.86 -0.11
N HIS A 513 -19.15 -12.64 0.41
CA HIS A 513 -19.61 -13.28 1.64
C HIS A 513 -21.03 -13.84 1.50
N ALA A 514 -21.30 -14.92 2.22
CA ALA A 514 -22.61 -15.56 2.31
C ALA A 514 -22.96 -15.88 3.76
N VAL A 515 -24.22 -15.69 4.12
CA VAL A 515 -24.74 -15.81 5.49
C VAL A 515 -26.04 -16.60 5.47
N LEU A 516 -26.26 -17.44 6.49
CA LEU A 516 -27.50 -18.19 6.67
C LEU A 516 -28.42 -17.43 7.62
N TYR A 517 -29.61 -17.04 7.14
CA TYR A 517 -30.63 -16.43 7.98
C TYR A 517 -31.39 -17.49 8.79
N VAL A 518 -31.45 -17.32 10.11
CA VAL A 518 -32.16 -18.22 11.03
C VAL A 518 -33.51 -17.66 11.43
N GLY A 519 -33.62 -16.34 11.52
CA GLY A 519 -34.81 -15.64 12.02
C GLY A 519 -34.81 -15.44 13.53
N SER A 520 -35.89 -14.85 14.01
CA SER A 520 -36.17 -14.65 15.44
C SER A 520 -36.50 -15.96 16.16
N GLU A 521 -36.38 -15.99 17.49
CA GLU A 521 -36.76 -17.16 18.29
C GLU A 521 -38.25 -17.51 18.11
N GLU A 522 -39.11 -16.52 17.89
CA GLU A 522 -40.53 -16.70 17.59
C GLU A 522 -40.74 -17.44 16.27
N GLU A 523 -39.99 -17.09 15.22
CA GLU A 523 -40.02 -17.79 13.93
C GLU A 523 -39.45 -19.21 14.04
N MET A 524 -38.34 -19.37 14.78
CA MET A 524 -37.75 -20.68 15.07
C MET A 524 -38.76 -21.58 15.79
N LYS A 525 -39.52 -21.04 16.74
CA LYS A 525 -40.57 -21.77 17.45
C LYS A 525 -41.72 -22.13 16.51
N ALA A 526 -42.19 -21.19 15.69
CA ALA A 526 -43.31 -21.39 14.78
C ALA A 526 -43.05 -22.52 13.76
N MET A 527 -41.79 -22.70 13.34
CA MET A 527 -41.40 -23.77 12.41
C MET A 527 -40.95 -25.07 13.09
N GLY A 528 -40.93 -25.14 14.43
CA GLY A 528 -40.49 -26.32 15.19
C GLY A 528 -38.97 -26.52 15.25
N LEU A 529 -38.18 -25.49 14.96
CA LEU A 529 -36.72 -25.57 14.94
C LEU A 529 -36.11 -25.68 16.35
N LEU A 530 -36.76 -25.13 17.38
CA LEU A 530 -36.28 -25.17 18.78
C LEU A 530 -36.17 -26.60 19.33
N ASP A 531 -36.87 -27.56 18.73
CA ASP A 531 -36.84 -28.95 19.14
C ASP A 531 -35.69 -29.77 18.52
N ALA A 532 -34.99 -29.21 17.53
CA ALA A 532 -33.85 -29.87 16.92
C ALA A 532 -32.69 -29.99 17.95
N PRO A 533 -32.04 -31.17 18.07
CA PRO A 533 -31.02 -31.41 19.10
C PRO A 533 -29.87 -30.38 19.09
N ASP A 534 -29.30 -30.09 17.90
CA ASP A 534 -28.19 -29.15 17.74
C ASP A 534 -28.57 -27.71 18.10
N VAL A 535 -29.84 -27.34 17.86
CA VAL A 535 -30.39 -26.03 18.20
C VAL A 535 -30.58 -25.93 19.71
N ARG A 536 -31.24 -26.95 20.31
CA ARG A 536 -31.49 -27.01 21.75
C ARG A 536 -30.20 -26.94 22.56
N ALA A 537 -29.15 -27.63 22.11
CA ALA A 537 -27.84 -27.64 22.76
C ALA A 537 -27.16 -26.26 22.80
N LYS A 538 -27.50 -25.35 21.86
CA LYS A 538 -26.89 -24.03 21.72
C LYS A 538 -27.85 -22.86 22.02
N LEU A 539 -29.08 -23.16 22.44
CA LEU A 539 -30.14 -22.16 22.60
C LEU A 539 -29.82 -21.11 23.68
N GLU A 540 -29.16 -21.52 24.77
CA GLU A 540 -28.71 -20.56 25.79
C GLU A 540 -27.71 -19.54 25.22
N ARG A 541 -26.81 -19.97 24.34
CA ARG A 541 -25.85 -19.09 23.67
C ARG A 541 -26.56 -18.20 22.65
N TRP A 542 -27.49 -18.76 21.88
CA TRP A 542 -28.32 -18.02 20.92
C TRP A 542 -29.15 -16.90 21.59
N ARG A 543 -29.63 -17.12 22.82
CA ARG A 543 -30.42 -16.13 23.56
C ARG A 543 -29.61 -14.98 24.15
N LYS A 544 -28.28 -15.10 24.21
CA LYS A 544 -27.43 -13.98 24.65
C LYS A 544 -27.50 -12.84 23.62
N PRO A 545 -27.47 -11.57 24.07
CA PRO A 545 -27.39 -10.44 23.15
C PRO A 545 -26.06 -10.47 22.39
N CYS A 546 -26.09 -9.97 21.16
CA CYS A 546 -24.90 -9.70 20.35
C CYS A 546 -24.13 -8.51 20.95
N HIS A 547 -22.90 -8.28 20.47
CA HIS A 547 -22.06 -7.16 20.91
C HIS A 547 -22.64 -5.78 20.57
N ASP A 548 -23.53 -5.70 19.58
CA ASP A 548 -24.28 -4.50 19.20
C ASP A 548 -25.58 -4.32 20.00
N GLY A 549 -25.88 -5.21 20.95
CA GLY A 549 -27.10 -5.21 21.76
C GLY A 549 -28.33 -5.81 21.08
N HIS A 550 -28.26 -6.18 19.80
CA HIS A 550 -29.34 -6.84 19.08
C HIS A 550 -29.38 -8.34 19.40
N ARG A 551 -30.50 -9.00 19.03
CA ARG A 551 -30.64 -10.46 19.17
C ARG A 551 -30.00 -11.17 17.98
N HIS A 552 -29.48 -12.36 18.20
CA HIS A 552 -29.02 -13.20 17.11
C HIS A 552 -30.17 -13.50 16.13
N ALA A 553 -29.85 -13.46 14.84
CA ALA A 553 -30.79 -13.75 13.75
C ALA A 553 -30.12 -14.49 12.58
N VAL A 554 -28.78 -14.56 12.55
CA VAL A 554 -28.01 -15.22 11.50
C VAL A 554 -26.93 -16.15 12.06
N ILE A 555 -26.47 -17.07 11.22
CA ILE A 555 -25.22 -17.83 11.41
C ILE A 555 -24.31 -17.51 10.24
N GLU A 556 -23.07 -17.17 10.54
CA GLU A 556 -22.05 -16.87 9.53
C GLU A 556 -20.70 -17.44 9.93
N ALA A 557 -19.86 -17.73 8.94
CA ALA A 557 -18.45 -18.05 9.16
C ALA A 557 -17.60 -16.84 8.77
N VAL A 558 -17.03 -16.17 9.76
CA VAL A 558 -16.15 -15.00 9.63
C VAL A 558 -14.80 -15.31 10.28
N SER A 559 -13.86 -14.36 10.32
CA SER A 559 -12.54 -14.59 10.93
C SER A 559 -12.57 -15.08 12.38
N ASP A 560 -13.67 -14.87 13.10
CA ASP A 560 -13.89 -15.36 14.46
C ASP A 560 -14.38 -16.82 14.51
N GLY A 561 -14.53 -17.46 13.34
CA GLY A 561 -15.13 -18.78 13.17
C GLY A 561 -16.60 -18.71 12.78
N VAL A 562 -17.30 -19.83 12.98
CA VAL A 562 -18.74 -19.93 12.80
C VAL A 562 -19.43 -19.41 14.06
N ILE A 563 -20.12 -18.27 13.94
CA ILE A 563 -20.73 -17.58 15.06
C ILE A 563 -22.20 -17.27 14.81
N PHE A 564 -22.91 -17.00 15.89
CA PHE A 564 -24.20 -16.32 15.84
C PHE A 564 -23.97 -14.81 15.76
N ASN A 565 -24.78 -14.12 14.96
CA ASN A 565 -24.73 -12.67 14.87
C ASN A 565 -26.13 -12.06 14.72
N SER A 566 -26.23 -10.75 14.94
CA SER A 566 -27.44 -9.99 14.62
C SER A 566 -27.55 -9.80 13.12
N LEU A 567 -28.78 -9.59 12.63
CA LEU A 567 -28.98 -9.23 11.23
C LEU A 567 -28.34 -7.86 10.97
N GLU A 568 -28.54 -6.93 11.90
CA GLU A 568 -28.07 -5.56 11.87
C GLU A 568 -26.56 -5.47 11.70
N HIS A 569 -25.79 -6.26 12.46
CA HIS A 569 -24.34 -6.30 12.32
C HIS A 569 -23.88 -7.01 11.05
N SER A 570 -24.52 -8.11 10.66
CA SER A 570 -24.20 -8.83 9.42
C SER A 570 -24.42 -7.93 8.22
N VAL A 571 -25.63 -7.40 8.04
CA VAL A 571 -25.98 -6.62 6.84
C VAL A 571 -25.65 -5.12 6.96
N HIS A 572 -24.79 -4.73 7.90
CA HIS A 572 -24.15 -3.41 7.98
C HIS A 572 -23.12 -3.27 6.84
N ALA A 573 -23.62 -3.27 5.62
CA ALA A 573 -22.90 -3.44 4.37
C ALA A 573 -23.33 -2.41 3.32
N ASP A 574 -22.70 -2.47 2.14
CA ASP A 574 -23.01 -1.56 1.03
C ASP A 574 -23.92 -2.21 -0.01
N PHE A 575 -23.85 -3.53 -0.14
CA PHE A 575 -24.73 -4.32 -0.99
C PHE A 575 -25.19 -5.56 -0.24
N VAL A 576 -26.48 -5.86 -0.32
CA VAL A 576 -27.09 -7.04 0.31
C VAL A 576 -28.13 -7.62 -0.63
N ALA A 577 -27.99 -8.89 -0.99
CA ALA A 577 -29.01 -9.63 -1.72
C ALA A 577 -29.50 -10.81 -0.88
N VAL A 578 -30.79 -11.13 -0.99
CA VAL A 578 -31.39 -12.25 -0.27
C VAL A 578 -32.03 -13.21 -1.26
N LEU A 579 -31.64 -14.48 -1.16
CA LEU A 579 -32.12 -15.58 -1.98
C LEU A 579 -32.78 -16.64 -1.10
N ARG A 580 -33.95 -17.14 -1.52
CA ARG A 580 -34.72 -18.12 -0.78
C ARG A 580 -34.65 -19.49 -1.43
N PRO A 581 -34.15 -20.53 -0.73
CA PRO A 581 -34.21 -21.90 -1.22
C PRO A 581 -35.64 -22.42 -1.38
N ARG A 582 -35.94 -23.02 -2.54
CA ARG A 582 -37.20 -23.71 -2.85
C ARG A 582 -37.23 -25.11 -2.24
N VAL A 583 -37.26 -25.17 -0.92
CA VAL A 583 -37.33 -26.41 -0.14
C VAL A 583 -38.48 -26.36 0.85
N SER A 584 -38.97 -27.52 1.28
CA SER A 584 -40.06 -27.61 2.25
C SER A 584 -39.66 -27.03 3.62
N VAL A 585 -40.63 -26.63 4.44
CA VAL A 585 -40.37 -26.13 5.80
C VAL A 585 -39.54 -27.11 6.63
N LYS A 586 -39.81 -28.42 6.53
CA LYS A 586 -39.04 -29.46 7.21
C LYS A 586 -37.58 -29.47 6.75
N GLN A 587 -37.32 -29.31 5.46
CA GLN A 587 -35.96 -29.21 4.92
C GLN A 587 -35.27 -27.91 5.32
N LYS A 588 -36.01 -26.79 5.46
CA LYS A 588 -35.46 -25.55 6.04
C LYS A 588 -35.02 -25.76 7.50
N VAL A 589 -35.85 -26.43 8.32
CA VAL A 589 -35.50 -26.78 9.70
C VAL A 589 -34.24 -27.63 9.74
N GLU A 590 -34.15 -28.65 8.89
CA GLU A 590 -32.97 -29.50 8.77
C GLU A 590 -31.72 -28.70 8.38
N ALA A 591 -31.82 -27.83 7.38
CA ALA A 591 -30.71 -27.01 6.92
C ALA A 591 -30.20 -26.07 8.02
N ILE A 592 -31.10 -25.40 8.73
CA ILE A 592 -30.73 -24.50 9.82
C ILE A 592 -30.13 -25.28 10.99
N ALA A 593 -30.67 -26.45 11.35
CA ALA A 593 -30.10 -27.30 12.40
C ALA A 593 -28.67 -27.75 12.07
N ARG A 594 -28.39 -28.08 10.79
CA ARG A 594 -27.02 -28.34 10.32
C ARG A 594 -26.12 -27.11 10.44
N GLY A 595 -26.64 -25.90 10.18
CA GLY A 595 -25.94 -24.65 10.46
C GLY A 595 -25.55 -24.52 11.95
N PHE A 596 -26.50 -24.77 12.86
CA PHE A 596 -26.25 -24.79 14.31
C PHE A 596 -25.19 -25.81 14.71
N ALA A 597 -25.18 -27.00 14.11
CA ALA A 597 -24.18 -28.04 14.41
C ALA A 597 -22.73 -27.56 14.16
N ASN A 598 -22.56 -26.60 13.24
CA ASN A 598 -21.26 -26.04 12.87
C ASN A 598 -20.81 -24.83 13.70
N GLU A 599 -21.68 -24.25 14.53
CA GLU A 599 -21.32 -23.12 15.39
C GLU A 599 -20.17 -23.47 16.35
N GLY A 600 -19.20 -22.54 16.47
CA GLY A 600 -17.99 -22.70 17.26
C GLY A 600 -16.79 -23.27 16.49
N LYS A 601 -16.97 -23.73 15.24
CA LYS A 601 -15.84 -24.16 14.39
C LYS A 601 -14.96 -22.97 13.98
N PRO A 602 -13.63 -23.10 13.92
CA PRO A 602 -12.75 -22.04 13.44
C PRO A 602 -12.98 -21.72 11.96
N TYR A 603 -12.53 -20.53 11.55
CA TYR A 603 -12.54 -20.12 10.15
C TYR A 603 -11.49 -20.86 9.34
N ASP A 604 -11.86 -21.32 8.15
CA ASP A 604 -10.92 -21.97 7.24
C ASP A 604 -10.22 -20.96 6.32
N TYR A 605 -8.97 -20.64 6.63
CA TYR A 605 -8.13 -19.79 5.78
C TYR A 605 -7.53 -20.53 4.58
N GLU A 606 -7.63 -21.86 4.56
CA GLU A 606 -7.15 -22.68 3.45
C GLU A 606 -8.19 -22.85 2.33
N PHE A 607 -9.48 -22.64 2.62
CA PHE A 607 -10.60 -22.86 1.70
C PHE A 607 -10.66 -24.31 1.20
N ASP A 608 -10.45 -25.29 2.08
CA ASP A 608 -10.43 -26.72 1.79
C ASP A 608 -11.75 -27.41 2.20
N PHE A 609 -12.67 -27.55 1.24
CA PHE A 609 -13.98 -28.17 1.45
C PHE A 609 -13.90 -29.69 1.76
N LYS A 610 -12.71 -30.30 1.74
CA LYS A 610 -12.52 -31.73 2.08
C LYS A 610 -12.57 -31.98 3.58
N THR A 611 -12.19 -31.00 4.40
CA THR A 611 -12.19 -31.09 5.85
C THR A 611 -13.38 -30.36 6.44
N THR A 612 -13.87 -30.80 7.59
CA THR A 612 -15.06 -30.21 8.24
C THR A 612 -14.77 -29.60 9.60
N ASP A 613 -13.51 -29.61 10.04
CA ASP A 613 -13.08 -29.06 11.33
C ASP A 613 -13.06 -27.53 11.34
N LYS A 614 -12.92 -26.90 10.17
CA LYS A 614 -12.97 -25.45 9.94
C LYS A 614 -13.89 -25.16 8.76
N LEU A 615 -14.49 -23.96 8.69
CA LEU A 615 -15.43 -23.62 7.62
C LEU A 615 -15.22 -22.20 7.08
N VAL A 616 -15.47 -22.04 5.78
CA VAL A 616 -15.70 -20.72 5.16
C VAL A 616 -17.18 -20.39 5.05
N CYS A 617 -17.50 -19.12 4.78
CA CYS A 617 -18.87 -18.60 4.80
C CYS A 617 -19.81 -19.32 3.84
N THR A 618 -19.36 -19.59 2.62
CA THR A 618 -20.13 -20.33 1.61
C THR A 618 -20.15 -21.83 1.86
N GLU A 619 -19.14 -22.38 2.53
CA GLU A 619 -19.13 -23.78 2.95
C GLU A 619 -20.16 -24.04 4.05
N LEU A 620 -20.33 -23.10 4.99
CA LEU A 620 -21.42 -23.16 5.96
C LEU A 620 -22.77 -23.26 5.25
N VAL A 621 -23.02 -22.42 4.23
CA VAL A 621 -24.26 -22.46 3.44
C VAL A 621 -24.37 -23.77 2.65
N TYR A 622 -23.29 -24.19 1.98
CA TYR A 622 -23.23 -25.43 1.21
C TYR A 622 -23.58 -26.65 2.08
N ARG A 623 -22.94 -26.80 3.24
CA ARG A 623 -23.17 -27.91 4.18
C ARG A 623 -24.56 -27.86 4.82
N SER A 624 -25.06 -26.66 5.09
CA SER A 624 -26.43 -26.49 5.58
C SER A 624 -27.45 -27.03 4.58
N TYR A 625 -27.26 -26.77 3.29
CA TYR A 625 -28.16 -27.18 2.22
C TYR A 625 -27.74 -28.42 1.43
N GLU A 626 -26.75 -29.18 1.92
CA GLU A 626 -26.21 -30.34 1.22
C GLU A 626 -27.31 -31.39 0.94
N GLY A 627 -27.45 -31.79 -0.33
CA GLY A 627 -28.52 -32.69 -0.79
C GLY A 627 -29.91 -32.06 -0.89
N LEU A 628 -30.09 -30.78 -0.49
CA LEU A 628 -31.34 -30.04 -0.56
C LEU A 628 -31.33 -28.99 -1.69
N VAL A 629 -30.19 -28.30 -1.86
CA VAL A 629 -29.93 -27.38 -2.97
C VAL A 629 -28.62 -27.82 -3.64
N HIS A 630 -28.62 -27.88 -4.97
CA HIS A 630 -27.43 -28.27 -5.72
C HIS A 630 -26.60 -27.03 -6.06
N PHE A 631 -25.43 -26.90 -5.45
CA PHE A 631 -24.43 -25.89 -5.83
C PHE A 631 -23.32 -26.56 -6.63
N GLU A 632 -23.04 -26.05 -7.83
CA GLU A 632 -21.89 -26.46 -8.62
C GLU A 632 -20.63 -25.88 -7.98
N LEU A 633 -19.71 -26.76 -7.56
CA LEU A 633 -18.45 -26.33 -6.97
C LEU A 633 -17.50 -25.92 -8.10
N ALA A 634 -16.88 -24.76 -7.93
CA ALA A 634 -15.80 -24.33 -8.80
C ALA A 634 -14.51 -25.08 -8.43
N HIS A 635 -13.83 -25.64 -9.42
CA HIS A 635 -12.52 -26.26 -9.21
C HIS A 635 -11.41 -25.24 -9.43
N VAL A 636 -10.66 -24.95 -8.38
CA VAL A 636 -9.59 -23.95 -8.39
C VAL A 636 -8.35 -24.48 -7.70
N MET A 637 -7.22 -24.47 -8.43
CA MET A 637 -5.90 -24.86 -7.91
C MET A 637 -5.94 -26.21 -7.17
N GLY A 638 -6.64 -27.19 -7.75
CA GLY A 638 -6.78 -28.54 -7.17
C GLY A 638 -7.78 -28.67 -6.01
N ARG A 639 -8.55 -27.62 -5.67
CA ARG A 639 -9.58 -27.62 -4.62
C ARG A 639 -10.96 -27.32 -5.19
N ASP A 640 -11.97 -28.02 -4.69
CA ASP A 640 -13.36 -27.67 -4.91
C ASP A 640 -13.76 -26.57 -3.92
N THR A 641 -14.36 -25.50 -4.40
CA THR A 641 -14.78 -24.36 -3.60
C THR A 641 -16.08 -23.77 -4.13
N LEU A 642 -16.79 -23.02 -3.29
CA LEU A 642 -18.01 -22.31 -3.67
C LEU A 642 -17.84 -20.82 -3.45
N PRO A 643 -17.40 -20.04 -4.45
CA PRO A 643 -17.47 -18.58 -4.40
C PRO A 643 -18.90 -18.08 -4.14
N ALA A 644 -19.07 -17.02 -3.36
CA ALA A 644 -20.42 -16.50 -3.07
C ALA A 644 -21.11 -15.98 -4.35
N VAL A 645 -20.33 -15.46 -5.31
CA VAL A 645 -20.82 -15.07 -6.64
C VAL A 645 -21.45 -16.23 -7.41
N GLU A 646 -21.03 -17.48 -7.19
CA GLU A 646 -21.62 -18.64 -7.89
C GLU A 646 -23.02 -18.96 -7.36
N ILE A 647 -23.35 -18.61 -6.12
CA ILE A 647 -24.73 -18.68 -5.60
C ILE A 647 -25.63 -17.68 -6.36
N ALA A 648 -25.14 -16.45 -6.59
CA ALA A 648 -25.85 -15.45 -7.40
C ALA A 648 -25.95 -15.87 -8.88
N ARG A 649 -24.87 -16.45 -9.44
CA ARG A 649 -24.83 -16.95 -10.82
C ARG A 649 -25.81 -18.10 -11.03
N LYS A 650 -25.92 -19.02 -10.06
CA LYS A 650 -26.93 -20.09 -10.06
C LYS A 650 -28.34 -19.50 -10.19
N PHE A 651 -28.70 -18.56 -9.31
CA PHE A 651 -30.01 -17.89 -9.38
C PHE A 651 -30.26 -17.29 -10.77
N ARG A 652 -29.31 -16.48 -11.27
CA ARG A 652 -29.41 -15.83 -12.58
C ARG A 652 -29.61 -16.83 -13.73
N THR A 653 -28.96 -17.97 -13.67
CA THR A 653 -28.97 -18.98 -14.74
C THR A 653 -30.27 -19.80 -14.71
N GLU A 654 -30.78 -20.10 -13.52
CA GLU A 654 -31.95 -20.96 -13.38
C GLU A 654 -33.28 -20.19 -13.28
N ARG A 655 -33.27 -18.87 -13.06
CA ARG A 655 -34.50 -18.08 -12.92
C ARG A 655 -35.44 -18.29 -14.10
N GLY A 656 -36.72 -18.56 -13.81
CA GLY A 656 -37.74 -18.79 -14.84
C GLY A 656 -37.66 -20.17 -15.53
N THR A 657 -36.72 -21.04 -15.13
CA THR A 657 -36.61 -22.41 -15.62
C THR A 657 -37.29 -23.40 -14.68
N ALA A 658 -37.58 -24.61 -15.17
CA ALA A 658 -38.12 -25.69 -14.34
C ALA A 658 -37.11 -26.17 -13.26
N SER A 659 -35.82 -25.93 -13.46
CA SER A 659 -34.74 -26.31 -12.54
C SER A 659 -34.43 -25.27 -11.46
N GLN A 660 -35.16 -24.15 -11.40
CA GLN A 660 -34.93 -23.10 -10.41
C GLN A 660 -35.03 -23.61 -8.98
N GLN A 661 -33.93 -23.48 -8.22
CA GLN A 661 -33.89 -23.85 -6.80
C GLN A 661 -33.86 -22.67 -5.82
N LEU A 662 -33.67 -21.43 -6.33
CA LEU A 662 -33.57 -20.21 -5.52
C LEU A 662 -34.58 -19.16 -6.01
N ASP A 663 -35.25 -18.48 -5.09
CA ASP A 663 -36.14 -17.33 -5.35
C ASP A 663 -35.49 -16.02 -4.92
N PHE A 664 -35.77 -14.94 -5.65
CA PHE A 664 -35.36 -13.58 -5.26
C PHE A 664 -36.25 -13.03 -4.14
N VAL A 665 -35.65 -12.53 -3.06
CA VAL A 665 -36.38 -11.90 -1.94
C VAL A 665 -36.18 -10.39 -1.92
N GLY A 666 -34.96 -9.93 -2.17
CA GLY A 666 -34.66 -8.49 -2.22
C GLY A 666 -33.19 -8.22 -2.49
N PHE A 667 -32.90 -7.03 -3.00
CA PHE A 667 -31.54 -6.53 -3.23
C PHE A 667 -31.46 -5.06 -2.83
N LEU A 668 -30.55 -4.77 -1.91
CA LEU A 668 -30.10 -3.42 -1.58
C LEU A 668 -28.82 -3.16 -2.36
N ASP A 669 -28.91 -2.25 -3.32
CA ASP A 669 -27.85 -1.90 -4.23
C ASP A 669 -27.20 -0.58 -3.80
N GLY A 670 -25.96 -0.66 -3.34
CA GLY A 670 -25.17 0.49 -2.93
C GLY A 670 -24.82 1.41 -4.11
N ARG A 671 -25.04 2.71 -3.93
CA ARG A 671 -24.65 3.76 -4.87
C ARG A 671 -23.64 4.70 -4.20
N PRO A 672 -22.33 4.39 -4.26
CA PRO A 672 -21.28 5.18 -3.61
C PRO A 672 -21.31 6.66 -3.98
N SER A 673 -21.57 6.99 -5.24
CA SER A 673 -21.71 8.36 -5.76
C SER A 673 -22.86 9.16 -5.14
N GLU A 674 -23.95 8.47 -4.75
CA GLU A 674 -25.16 9.08 -4.19
C GLU A 674 -25.16 9.08 -2.65
N GLY A 675 -24.25 8.33 -2.01
CA GLY A 675 -24.20 8.31 -0.55
C GLY A 675 -25.18 7.34 0.11
N GLU A 676 -25.90 6.53 -0.65
CA GLU A 676 -26.94 5.64 -0.12
C GLU A 676 -27.06 4.31 -0.88
N ALA A 677 -27.79 3.36 -0.31
CA ALA A 677 -28.24 2.15 -0.99
C ALA A 677 -29.73 2.27 -1.36
N VAL A 678 -30.14 1.63 -2.44
CA VAL A 678 -31.54 1.61 -2.89
C VAL A 678 -32.05 0.18 -3.02
N PHE A 679 -33.34 -0.03 -2.79
CA PHE A 679 -33.96 -1.30 -3.14
C PHE A 679 -34.00 -1.42 -4.67
N ALA A 680 -33.29 -2.41 -5.19
CA ALA A 680 -33.19 -2.70 -6.61
C ALA A 680 -33.93 -4.01 -6.94
N GLY A 681 -34.31 -4.15 -8.21
CA GLY A 681 -35.06 -5.29 -8.70
C GLY A 681 -34.19 -6.52 -8.93
N GLU A 682 -34.87 -7.61 -9.29
CA GLU A 682 -34.23 -8.88 -9.65
C GLU A 682 -33.25 -8.75 -10.81
N GLU A 683 -33.55 -7.87 -11.78
CA GLU A 683 -32.73 -7.67 -12.97
C GLU A 683 -31.41 -6.96 -12.65
N GLU A 684 -31.45 -5.94 -11.78
CA GLU A 684 -30.27 -5.28 -11.24
C GLU A 684 -29.40 -6.24 -10.42
N PHE A 685 -30.03 -7.11 -9.63
CA PHE A 685 -29.31 -8.16 -8.91
C PHE A 685 -28.60 -9.11 -9.89
N CYS A 686 -29.26 -9.54 -10.96
CA CYS A 686 -28.64 -10.43 -11.95
C CYS A 686 -27.46 -9.77 -12.68
N LYS A 687 -27.51 -8.46 -12.91
CA LYS A 687 -26.38 -7.68 -13.45
C LYS A 687 -25.21 -7.59 -12.47
N SER A 688 -25.46 -7.69 -11.15
CA SER A 688 -24.40 -7.64 -10.13
C SER A 688 -23.38 -8.78 -10.24
N VAL A 689 -23.78 -9.92 -10.81
CA VAL A 689 -22.91 -11.11 -11.00
C VAL A 689 -21.70 -10.80 -11.89
N ASP A 690 -21.86 -9.90 -12.85
CA ASP A 690 -20.79 -9.52 -13.79
C ASP A 690 -20.12 -8.19 -13.43
N ARG A 691 -20.55 -7.54 -12.34
CA ARG A 691 -19.89 -6.31 -11.90
C ARG A 691 -18.44 -6.61 -11.54
N PRO A 692 -17.48 -5.77 -11.96
CA PRO A 692 -16.10 -5.97 -11.60
C PRO A 692 -15.95 -5.94 -10.08
N ARG A 693 -14.95 -6.66 -9.61
CA ARG A 693 -14.59 -6.67 -8.19
C ARG A 693 -14.08 -5.29 -7.73
N GLU A 694 -13.44 -4.57 -8.66
CA GLU A 694 -12.80 -3.28 -8.44
C GLU A 694 -13.75 -2.29 -7.76
N PHE A 695 -13.16 -1.40 -6.96
CA PHE A 695 -13.86 -0.34 -6.28
C PHE A 695 -14.63 0.50 -7.29
N HIS A 696 -15.96 0.35 -7.33
CA HIS A 696 -16.80 1.35 -7.94
C HIS A 696 -16.81 2.54 -6.98
N GLU A 697 -16.01 3.55 -7.32
CA GLU A 697 -15.97 4.87 -6.67
C GLU A 697 -17.34 5.56 -6.66
#